data_AF-A0A971Z6L8-F1
#
_entry.id   AF-A0A971Z6L8-F1
#
_cell.length_a   1.000
_cell.length_b   1.000
_cell.length_c   1.000
_cell.angle_alpha   90.00
_cell.angle_beta   90.00
_cell.angle_gamma   90.00
#
_symmetry.space_group_name_H-M   'P 1'
#
loop_
_entity.id
_entity.type
_entity.pdbx_description
1 polymer ?
#
loop_
_entity_poly.entity_id
_entity_poly.type
_entity_poly.pdbx_seq_one_letter_code
_entity_poly.pdbx_strand_id
1 'polypeptide(L)'
;MIENAYIYDELPDTWKFNTASFSEEKNLFPYQIDALKLATGALYLYYEELKDYKVEEEFSVNEIRKRRLYDRYLMLGSINRDDVDIKKTKSNDYLIEIYEDYYELEDDRLSFGNLINRMSFWMATGSGKSLLIIKLVTLLDYLISNEEIPDNDLLFLAPSDEIIDQFKSLVEEYNRYHLNSKKIELINLKDFDKRKHGNVQQMMDFGNIRLFYYRSDNIRDFGTHGDKDAFISYRNYENNGRWYILLDEAHKGGKESSRQQAYFTIMARNGFLFNFSASFIDKADVLTTVYDFKLKNFIMAGYGKNVYISKYDYESFKDSDNDFADEEKRKIVLKSLITLCMLKKHAEKVREVDKAFYHSPLMVTLVDSVNAAHSDLELFFRELEYIANGEFDEDLFLQAREELLQEFSSRVSYDIGDEKLKVKKDILNSITFDDVLKHIFNSDSKLGGRIEVIVSSDNKELAFRLKGSSMTSSPFALIKIGDVSTWIKDKLKGYHFIESFADKNYFKNLDQSEDINILMGSRAFYEGWDSKRPNVINYINIGTSSSAVKYITQSLGRGVRIEPVKNQRTRLKKILSRPDIYISGELKMKLKSIQEYVSPLETLFVFGTNKNAIKQVINFEEEEDFQTVDLKLTNTDDNRLLLKPTYVLNKYMIDNIPKFKIGLETLKYLYEYVNSMPINVLLMMYNGHPLEIKLINDYVKTAYENIFINKTEDKIFEVHDAYYYQYKDIPRLYRRLIDHMKFRERIFEQFEEIDGEIRHFESIKVSRSKYDNLLKKIKEVYPRKNHAEIDLESFLSDVKSGKISENEALKIMAKLQQNPSQLEEVSFDDNNIIIKYFPEHYYNPIIYSNIQDIGYINGIINVPSEVKFIKALDAFVKSKDKEIKDKYDWWKFSVLNEHRDSIYIPYFDFNDNQRFRPDFIFWFCKDKDYRIVFVDPKSYQDTKWVAKAEGFRKIFKDKEFIYKGYRVTVDLKLFGKPGFEAGLYKDFWTDNIDSI
;
A
#
# COMPACT_ATOMS: atom_id res chain seq x y z
N MET A 1 9.18 0.75 1.46
CA MET A 1 10.30 0.19 0.65
C MET A 1 9.92 0.01 -0.82
N ILE A 2 8.76 -0.58 -1.14
CA ILE A 2 8.43 -1.01 -2.51
C ILE A 2 7.67 0.04 -3.32
N GLU A 3 6.89 0.90 -2.67
CA GLU A 3 6.12 2.00 -3.30
C GLU A 3 6.92 2.91 -4.23
N ASN A 4 8.25 2.99 -4.07
CA ASN A 4 9.12 3.82 -4.90
C ASN A 4 10.29 3.06 -5.54
N ALA A 5 10.33 1.72 -5.44
CA ALA A 5 11.47 0.92 -5.89
C ALA A 5 11.40 0.58 -7.39
N TYR A 6 10.20 0.30 -7.92
CA TYR A 6 10.00 -0.07 -9.32
C TYR A 6 8.82 0.65 -9.93
N ILE A 7 9.00 1.16 -11.14
CA ILE A 7 7.90 1.56 -12.00
C ILE A 7 7.41 0.27 -12.68
N TYR A 8 6.19 -0.16 -12.39
CA TYR A 8 5.63 -1.41 -12.91
C TYR A 8 5.74 -1.54 -14.44
N ASP A 9 5.54 -0.42 -15.14
CA ASP A 9 5.60 -0.38 -16.61
C ASP A 9 7.03 -0.58 -17.15
N GLU A 10 8.06 -0.48 -16.29
CA GLU A 10 9.46 -0.75 -16.60
C GLU A 10 9.91 -2.19 -16.31
N LEU A 11 9.07 -3.02 -15.67
CA LEU A 11 9.39 -4.44 -15.45
C LEU A 11 9.50 -5.22 -16.79
N PRO A 12 10.16 -6.38 -16.83
CA PRO A 12 10.10 -7.26 -17.99
C PRO A 12 8.66 -7.69 -18.31
N ASP A 13 8.34 -7.92 -19.58
CA ASP A 13 6.96 -8.25 -19.98
C ASP A 13 6.46 -9.57 -19.39
N THR A 14 7.35 -10.51 -19.07
CA THR A 14 7.04 -11.77 -18.37
C THR A 14 6.57 -11.56 -16.93
N TRP A 15 6.80 -10.37 -16.37
CA TRP A 15 6.32 -9.95 -15.04
C TRP A 15 5.07 -9.07 -15.13
N LYS A 16 4.68 -8.61 -16.33
CA LYS A 16 3.54 -7.70 -16.52
C LYS A 16 2.22 -8.45 -16.76
N PHE A 17 1.52 -8.72 -15.67
CA PHE A 17 0.18 -9.29 -15.68
C PHE A 17 -0.91 -8.26 -16.00
N ASN A 18 -1.83 -8.56 -16.94
CA ASN A 18 -2.97 -7.69 -17.26
C ASN A 18 -4.09 -7.86 -16.21
N THR A 19 -4.44 -6.78 -15.51
CA THR A 19 -5.07 -6.87 -14.17
C THR A 19 -6.46 -6.24 -14.02
N ALA A 20 -6.96 -5.46 -14.98
CA ALA A 20 -8.11 -4.59 -14.71
C ALA A 20 -9.48 -5.32 -14.58
N SER A 21 -9.77 -6.30 -15.43
CA SER A 21 -11.09 -6.96 -15.49
C SER A 21 -11.20 -8.12 -14.50
N PHE A 22 -12.31 -8.22 -13.76
CA PHE A 22 -12.56 -9.32 -12.80
C PHE A 22 -13.74 -10.21 -13.21
N SER A 23 -14.89 -9.62 -13.55
CA SER A 23 -16.08 -10.30 -14.05
C SER A 23 -16.84 -9.39 -15.04
N GLU A 24 -17.94 -9.85 -15.63
CA GLU A 24 -18.78 -9.01 -16.52
C GLU A 24 -19.23 -7.70 -15.84
N GLU A 25 -19.46 -7.75 -14.53
CA GLU A 25 -20.00 -6.62 -13.76
C GLU A 25 -18.93 -5.90 -12.92
N LYS A 26 -17.72 -6.46 -12.75
CA LYS A 26 -16.70 -5.96 -11.82
C LYS A 26 -15.34 -5.79 -12.49
N ASN A 27 -14.76 -4.63 -12.25
CA ASN A 27 -13.33 -4.37 -12.47
C ASN A 27 -12.66 -4.16 -11.12
N LEU A 28 -11.34 -4.37 -11.07
CA LEU A 28 -10.55 -3.93 -9.94
C LEU A 28 -10.61 -2.40 -9.83
N PHE A 29 -10.68 -1.91 -8.59
CA PHE A 29 -10.51 -0.49 -8.33
C PHE A 29 -9.06 -0.07 -8.55
N PRO A 30 -8.79 1.20 -8.88
CA PRO A 30 -7.43 1.72 -9.09
C PRO A 30 -6.45 1.34 -7.97
N TYR A 31 -6.87 1.47 -6.70
CA TYR A 31 -6.06 1.11 -5.54
C TYR A 31 -5.73 -0.39 -5.46
N GLN A 32 -6.60 -1.27 -5.97
CA GLN A 32 -6.32 -2.71 -6.02
C GLN A 32 -5.34 -3.05 -7.15
N ILE A 33 -5.41 -2.32 -8.27
CA ILE A 33 -4.42 -2.43 -9.35
C ILE A 33 -3.06 -1.98 -8.84
N ASP A 34 -2.99 -0.86 -8.12
CA ASP A 34 -1.74 -0.36 -7.52
C ASP A 34 -1.17 -1.38 -6.53
N ALA A 35 -2.01 -1.98 -5.67
CA ALA A 35 -1.60 -3.04 -4.76
C ALA A 35 -1.00 -4.26 -5.50
N LEU A 36 -1.61 -4.70 -6.61
CA LEU A 36 -1.05 -5.79 -7.43
C LEU A 36 0.28 -5.42 -8.04
N LYS A 37 0.40 -4.20 -8.60
CA LYS A 37 1.65 -3.72 -9.20
C LYS A 37 2.79 -3.71 -8.18
N LEU A 38 2.50 -3.27 -6.96
CA LEU A 38 3.46 -3.28 -5.86
C LEU A 38 3.81 -4.69 -5.39
N ALA A 39 2.84 -5.60 -5.33
CA ALA A 39 3.09 -7.01 -5.05
C ALA A 39 3.99 -7.65 -6.13
N THR A 40 3.76 -7.36 -7.41
CA THR A 40 4.64 -7.81 -8.50
C THR A 40 6.06 -7.26 -8.32
N GLY A 41 6.20 -5.95 -8.03
CA GLY A 41 7.51 -5.35 -7.77
C GLY A 41 8.22 -5.96 -6.57
N ALA A 42 7.48 -6.36 -5.53
CA ALA A 42 8.02 -7.07 -4.36
C ALA A 42 8.55 -8.46 -4.70
N LEU A 43 7.79 -9.21 -5.50
CA LEU A 43 8.21 -10.53 -5.97
C LEU A 43 9.41 -10.43 -6.91
N TYR A 44 9.42 -9.41 -7.79
CA TYR A 44 10.55 -9.14 -8.69
C TYR A 44 11.82 -8.81 -7.91
N LEU A 45 11.73 -7.92 -6.91
CA LEU A 45 12.83 -7.66 -5.99
C LEU A 45 13.36 -8.96 -5.38
N TYR A 46 12.47 -9.79 -4.85
CA TYR A 46 12.87 -10.99 -4.13
C TYR A 46 13.48 -12.05 -5.04
N TYR A 47 12.76 -12.48 -6.07
CA TYR A 47 13.13 -13.61 -6.92
C TYR A 47 14.06 -13.24 -8.07
N GLU A 48 14.13 -11.98 -8.51
CA GLU A 48 15.01 -11.55 -9.61
C GLU A 48 16.23 -10.76 -9.08
N GLU A 49 16.00 -9.61 -8.45
CA GLU A 49 17.08 -8.66 -8.13
C GLU A 49 17.98 -9.14 -6.98
N LEU A 50 17.38 -9.59 -5.87
CA LEU A 50 18.15 -10.03 -4.72
C LEU A 50 18.94 -11.30 -5.04
N LYS A 51 18.37 -12.22 -5.83
CA LYS A 51 19.07 -13.37 -6.42
C LYS A 51 18.15 -14.04 -7.45
N ASP A 52 18.49 -13.96 -8.74
CA ASP A 52 17.76 -14.60 -9.85
C ASP A 52 17.39 -16.07 -9.53
N TYR A 53 16.10 -16.37 -9.65
CA TYR A 53 15.51 -17.69 -9.48
C TYR A 53 15.93 -18.63 -10.60
N LYS A 54 16.29 -19.87 -10.21
CA LYS A 54 16.55 -20.96 -11.16
C LYS A 54 15.61 -22.13 -10.91
N VAL A 55 15.05 -22.65 -12.00
CA VAL A 55 14.31 -23.92 -11.99
C VAL A 55 15.22 -24.99 -11.37
N GLU A 56 14.67 -25.74 -10.41
CA GLU A 56 15.40 -26.74 -9.60
C GLU A 56 16.53 -26.21 -8.69
N GLU A 57 16.50 -24.93 -8.28
CA GLU A 57 17.47 -24.44 -7.30
C GLU A 57 17.31 -25.10 -5.90
N GLU A 58 18.45 -25.27 -5.22
CA GLU A 58 18.51 -25.76 -3.84
C GLU A 58 17.87 -24.76 -2.87
N PHE A 59 17.26 -25.26 -1.78
CA PHE A 59 16.63 -24.41 -0.75
C PHE A 59 17.58 -23.38 -0.13
N SER A 60 18.88 -23.66 -0.12
CA SER A 60 19.91 -22.73 0.36
C SER A 60 19.98 -21.42 -0.44
N VAL A 61 19.53 -21.40 -1.70
CA VAL A 61 19.48 -20.17 -2.52
C VAL A 61 18.40 -19.22 -2.01
N ASN A 62 17.26 -19.74 -1.54
CA ASN A 62 16.21 -18.94 -0.94
C ASN A 62 16.68 -18.27 0.36
N GLU A 63 17.49 -18.95 1.17
CA GLU A 63 18.08 -18.37 2.38
C GLU A 63 19.03 -17.20 2.07
N ILE A 64 19.70 -17.21 0.90
CA ILE A 64 20.48 -16.06 0.42
C ILE A 64 19.57 -14.87 0.11
N ARG A 65 18.41 -15.08 -0.52
CA ARG A 65 17.44 -14.00 -0.80
C ARG A 65 16.93 -13.38 0.49
N LYS A 66 16.53 -14.21 1.45
CA LYS A 66 16.09 -13.76 2.78
C LYS A 66 17.12 -12.90 3.47
N ARG A 67 18.38 -13.36 3.52
CA ARG A 67 19.48 -12.61 4.11
C ARG A 67 19.67 -11.25 3.42
N ARG A 68 19.72 -11.23 2.09
CA ARG A 68 19.87 -9.97 1.32
C ARG A 68 18.69 -9.02 1.50
N LEU A 69 17.46 -9.54 1.59
CA LEU A 69 16.28 -8.72 1.87
C LEU A 69 16.39 -8.12 3.27
N TYR A 70 16.78 -8.92 4.26
CA TYR A 70 16.95 -8.48 5.65
C TYR A 70 18.04 -7.41 5.78
N ASP A 71 19.20 -7.64 5.16
CA ASP A 71 20.30 -6.67 5.10
C ASP A 71 19.83 -5.36 4.46
N ARG A 72 19.00 -5.43 3.41
CA ARG A 72 18.42 -4.23 2.78
C ARG A 72 17.52 -3.45 3.74
N TYR A 73 16.66 -4.13 4.51
CA TYR A 73 15.85 -3.45 5.53
C TYR A 73 16.71 -2.84 6.66
N LEU A 74 17.80 -3.51 7.06
CA LEU A 74 18.76 -2.97 8.03
C LEU A 74 19.48 -1.73 7.47
N MET A 75 19.93 -1.77 6.21
CA MET A 75 20.64 -0.67 5.54
C MET A 75 19.76 0.57 5.33
N LEU A 76 18.44 0.40 5.22
CA LEU A 76 17.48 1.50 5.09
C LEU A 76 17.07 2.11 6.44
N GLY A 77 17.73 1.75 7.54
CA GLY A 77 17.38 2.19 8.89
C GLY A 77 15.96 1.79 9.33
N SER A 78 15.34 0.85 8.61
CA SER A 78 13.93 0.48 8.79
C SER A 78 13.73 -0.57 9.88
N ILE A 79 14.81 -1.13 10.42
CA ILE A 79 14.78 -2.19 11.43
C ILE A 79 15.74 -1.87 12.59
N ASN A 80 15.20 -1.89 13.81
CA ASN A 80 15.99 -2.20 15.00
C ASN A 80 15.85 -3.70 15.30
N ARG A 81 16.97 -4.44 15.43
CA ARG A 81 16.96 -5.88 15.70
C ARG A 81 16.15 -6.24 16.95
N ASP A 82 16.16 -5.37 17.96
CA ASP A 82 15.40 -5.58 19.20
C ASP A 82 13.87 -5.56 19.01
N ASP A 83 13.39 -4.98 17.92
CA ASP A 83 11.97 -4.79 17.64
C ASP A 83 11.33 -5.91 16.81
N VAL A 84 12.13 -6.64 16.02
CA VAL A 84 11.63 -7.65 15.06
C VAL A 84 12.13 -9.06 15.36
N ASP A 85 13.30 -9.22 15.97
CA ASP A 85 13.82 -10.54 16.32
C ASP A 85 13.07 -11.10 17.53
N ILE A 86 12.78 -12.41 17.51
CA ILE A 86 12.07 -13.07 18.61
C ILE A 86 13.09 -13.51 19.65
N LYS A 87 13.15 -12.79 20.78
CA LYS A 87 14.01 -13.16 21.91
C LYS A 87 13.43 -14.33 22.70
N LYS A 88 14.29 -15.29 23.04
CA LYS A 88 13.96 -16.41 23.94
C LYS A 88 13.72 -15.89 25.35
N THR A 89 12.45 -15.92 25.75
CA THR A 89 11.94 -15.41 27.04
C THR A 89 10.76 -16.27 27.45
N LYS A 90 10.47 -16.35 28.76
CA LYS A 90 9.29 -17.09 29.27
C LYS A 90 7.97 -16.72 28.59
N SER A 91 7.85 -15.48 28.10
CA SER A 91 6.68 -15.02 27.35
C SER A 91 6.62 -15.54 25.92
N ASN A 92 7.75 -15.86 25.29
CA ASN A 92 7.87 -16.31 23.89
C ASN A 92 8.30 -17.78 23.73
N ASP A 93 8.59 -18.51 24.82
CA ASP A 93 9.05 -19.91 24.76
C ASP A 93 8.16 -20.78 23.85
N TYR A 94 6.84 -20.59 23.90
CA TYR A 94 5.90 -21.35 23.06
C TYR A 94 6.02 -21.09 21.55
N LEU A 95 6.61 -19.96 21.13
CA LEU A 95 6.93 -19.66 19.72
C LEU A 95 8.31 -20.20 19.37
N ILE A 96 9.26 -20.05 20.29
CA ILE A 96 10.62 -20.56 20.13
C ILE A 96 10.61 -22.09 19.95
N GLU A 97 9.82 -22.81 20.75
CA GLU A 97 9.59 -24.26 20.61
C GLU A 97 9.12 -24.67 19.21
N ILE A 98 8.37 -23.81 18.51
CA ILE A 98 7.87 -24.09 17.17
C ILE A 98 8.95 -23.82 16.11
N TYR A 99 9.73 -22.75 16.28
CA TYR A 99 10.74 -22.34 15.31
C TYR A 99 12.08 -23.07 15.44
N GLU A 100 12.46 -23.53 16.64
CA GLU A 100 13.71 -24.27 16.89
C GLU A 100 13.79 -25.59 16.12
N ASP A 101 12.65 -26.18 15.74
CA ASP A 101 12.59 -27.35 14.85
C ASP A 101 13.13 -27.04 13.43
N TYR A 102 13.19 -25.76 13.04
CA TYR A 102 13.47 -25.33 11.66
C TYR A 102 14.61 -24.32 11.54
N TYR A 103 14.92 -23.57 12.59
CA TYR A 103 15.90 -22.49 12.59
C TYR A 103 16.79 -22.52 13.82
N GLU A 104 18.06 -22.18 13.64
CA GLU A 104 18.99 -21.96 14.74
C GLU A 104 18.79 -20.59 15.37
N LEU A 105 19.04 -20.49 16.68
CA LEU A 105 19.03 -19.24 17.43
C LEU A 105 20.43 -18.63 17.45
N GLU A 106 20.51 -17.31 17.25
CA GLU A 106 21.72 -16.50 17.40
C GLU A 106 21.55 -15.62 18.65
N ASP A 107 22.45 -15.71 19.63
CA ASP A 107 22.41 -14.94 20.88
C ASP A 107 21.06 -15.01 21.63
N ASP A 108 20.47 -16.20 21.74
CA ASP A 108 19.13 -16.44 22.30
C ASP A 108 17.99 -15.71 21.54
N ARG A 109 18.18 -15.46 20.24
CA ARG A 109 17.19 -14.81 19.38
C ARG A 109 16.98 -15.55 18.07
N LEU A 110 15.72 -15.58 17.62
CA LEU A 110 15.39 -15.95 16.26
C LEU A 110 15.41 -14.69 15.39
N SER A 111 16.31 -14.66 14.41
CA SER A 111 16.44 -13.56 13.46
C SER A 111 15.19 -13.41 12.60
N PHE A 112 14.68 -12.18 12.48
CA PHE A 112 13.59 -11.87 11.57
C PHE A 112 13.96 -12.16 10.10
N GLY A 113 15.25 -12.16 9.77
CA GLY A 113 15.72 -12.54 8.44
C GLY A 113 15.25 -13.93 8.01
N ASN A 114 15.10 -14.89 8.93
CA ASN A 114 14.59 -16.23 8.63
C ASN A 114 13.10 -16.22 8.22
N LEU A 115 12.37 -15.19 8.64
CA LEU A 115 10.92 -15.06 8.55
C LEU A 115 10.47 -14.00 7.53
N ILE A 116 11.41 -13.38 6.80
CA ILE A 116 11.20 -12.15 6.04
C ILE A 116 10.51 -12.32 4.68
N ASN A 117 10.38 -13.55 4.18
CA ASN A 117 9.72 -13.86 2.90
C ASN A 117 8.19 -13.76 3.02
N ARG A 118 7.74 -12.56 3.38
CA ARG A 118 6.35 -12.17 3.57
C ARG A 118 6.11 -10.77 3.04
N MET A 119 4.87 -10.49 2.68
CA MET A 119 4.40 -9.16 2.36
C MET A 119 3.02 -8.93 2.92
N SER A 120 2.75 -7.71 3.36
CA SER A 120 1.53 -7.35 4.05
C SER A 120 0.73 -6.29 3.29
N PHE A 121 -0.58 -6.49 3.23
CA PHE A 121 -1.55 -5.58 2.63
C PHE A 121 -2.42 -5.01 3.75
N TRP A 122 -2.09 -3.80 4.19
CA TRP A 122 -2.79 -3.15 5.29
C TRP A 122 -4.01 -2.42 4.75
N MET A 123 -5.12 -3.14 4.63
CA MET A 123 -6.29 -2.67 3.91
C MET A 123 -7.54 -2.67 4.80
N ALA A 124 -8.28 -1.58 4.77
CA ALA A 124 -9.53 -1.42 5.52
C ALA A 124 -10.51 -2.58 5.28
N THR A 125 -11.23 -3.01 6.32
CA THR A 125 -12.29 -4.01 6.18
C THR A 125 -13.35 -3.50 5.21
N GLY A 126 -13.75 -4.29 4.22
CA GLY A 126 -14.70 -3.86 3.18
C GLY A 126 -14.08 -3.19 1.95
N SER A 127 -12.75 -2.96 1.93
CA SER A 127 -12.01 -2.47 0.75
C SER A 127 -11.92 -3.47 -0.42
N GLY A 128 -12.45 -4.68 -0.29
CA GLY A 128 -12.47 -5.68 -1.36
C GLY A 128 -11.20 -6.55 -1.45
N LYS A 129 -10.57 -6.86 -0.31
CA LYS A 129 -9.37 -7.72 -0.21
C LYS A 129 -9.53 -9.05 -0.95
N SER A 130 -10.69 -9.69 -0.90
CA SER A 130 -10.94 -10.98 -1.56
C SER A 130 -10.79 -10.92 -3.09
N LEU A 131 -11.15 -9.80 -3.74
CA LEU A 131 -10.93 -9.63 -5.19
C LEU A 131 -9.44 -9.53 -5.52
N LEU A 132 -8.70 -8.81 -4.67
CA LEU A 132 -7.24 -8.69 -4.77
C LEU A 132 -6.56 -10.05 -4.57
N ILE A 133 -6.98 -10.85 -3.59
CA ILE A 133 -6.47 -12.20 -3.32
C ILE A 133 -6.64 -13.11 -4.54
N ILE A 134 -7.83 -13.14 -5.15
CA ILE A 134 -8.09 -13.94 -6.36
C ILE A 134 -7.17 -13.51 -7.50
N LYS A 135 -6.98 -12.19 -7.69
CA LYS A 135 -6.08 -11.68 -8.72
C LYS A 135 -4.60 -11.94 -8.43
N LEU A 136 -4.21 -11.95 -7.17
CA LEU A 136 -2.87 -12.33 -6.75
C LEU A 136 -2.62 -13.83 -7.02
N VAL A 137 -3.60 -14.71 -6.78
CA VAL A 137 -3.53 -16.13 -7.17
C VAL A 137 -3.26 -16.28 -8.67
N THR A 138 -3.95 -15.51 -9.50
CA THR A 138 -3.75 -15.56 -10.96
C THR A 138 -2.42 -14.96 -11.40
N LEU A 139 -1.92 -13.94 -10.69
CA LEU A 139 -0.59 -13.39 -10.90
C LEU A 139 0.49 -14.40 -10.54
N LEU A 140 0.35 -15.12 -9.42
CA LEU A 140 1.30 -16.15 -9.02
C LEU A 140 1.34 -17.30 -10.03
N ASP A 141 0.19 -17.82 -10.46
CA ASP A 141 0.16 -18.84 -11.53
C ASP A 141 0.77 -18.35 -12.84
N TYR A 142 0.55 -17.07 -13.20
CA TYR A 142 1.18 -16.45 -14.37
C TYR A 142 2.70 -16.42 -14.26
N LEU A 143 3.25 -15.99 -13.11
CA LEU A 143 4.69 -15.96 -12.87
C LEU A 143 5.30 -17.37 -12.79
N ILE A 144 4.61 -18.34 -12.18
CA ILE A 144 5.01 -19.76 -12.15
C ILE A 144 5.06 -20.31 -13.57
N SER A 145 4.03 -20.04 -14.39
CA SER A 145 3.95 -20.51 -15.77
C SER A 145 5.05 -19.92 -16.67
N ASN A 146 5.55 -18.73 -16.30
CA ASN A 146 6.69 -18.08 -16.96
C ASN A 146 8.04 -18.49 -16.36
N GLU A 147 8.07 -19.35 -15.34
CA GLU A 147 9.27 -19.79 -14.61
C GLU A 147 10.05 -18.63 -13.95
N GLU A 148 9.35 -17.55 -13.62
CA GLU A 148 9.90 -16.36 -12.96
C GLU A 148 9.95 -16.51 -11.43
N ILE A 149 9.10 -17.38 -10.88
CA ILE A 149 9.08 -17.73 -9.45
C ILE A 149 8.96 -19.26 -9.29
N PRO A 150 9.36 -19.83 -8.13
CA PRO A 150 9.24 -21.26 -7.87
C PRO A 150 7.81 -21.80 -8.01
N ASP A 151 7.66 -22.99 -8.59
CA ASP A 151 6.41 -23.77 -8.66
C ASP A 151 6.05 -24.35 -7.28
N ASN A 152 5.59 -23.49 -6.39
CA ASN A 152 5.11 -23.83 -5.05
C ASN A 152 3.58 -23.89 -5.03
N ASP A 153 3.03 -24.72 -4.15
CA ASP A 153 1.59 -24.90 -4.01
C ASP A 153 0.91 -23.63 -3.44
N LEU A 154 -0.30 -23.31 -3.91
CA LEU A 154 -1.07 -22.14 -3.46
C LEU A 154 -2.06 -22.53 -2.36
N LEU A 155 -2.08 -21.79 -1.25
CA LEU A 155 -2.97 -22.01 -0.11
C LEU A 155 -3.66 -20.72 0.34
N PHE A 156 -4.99 -20.72 0.36
CA PHE A 156 -5.82 -19.67 0.92
C PHE A 156 -6.29 -20.04 2.33
N LEU A 157 -6.08 -19.15 3.30
CA LEU A 157 -6.49 -19.33 4.68
C LEU A 157 -7.39 -18.18 5.13
N ALA A 158 -8.49 -18.52 5.78
CA ALA A 158 -9.45 -17.56 6.33
C ALA A 158 -9.99 -18.03 7.69
N PRO A 159 -10.45 -17.11 8.57
CA PRO A 159 -10.78 -17.45 9.96
C PRO A 159 -12.16 -18.09 10.16
N SER A 160 -13.07 -18.03 9.18
CA SER A 160 -14.41 -18.64 9.30
C SER A 160 -14.90 -19.25 8.00
N ASP A 161 -15.86 -20.19 8.11
CA ASP A 161 -16.51 -20.80 6.95
C ASP A 161 -17.31 -19.77 6.13
N GLU A 162 -17.86 -18.73 6.75
CA GLU A 162 -18.60 -17.70 6.01
C GLU A 162 -17.69 -16.94 5.03
N ILE A 163 -16.47 -16.59 5.45
CA ILE A 163 -15.50 -15.91 4.58
C ILE A 163 -15.04 -16.84 3.46
N ILE A 164 -14.83 -18.13 3.77
CA ILE A 164 -14.48 -19.14 2.76
C ILE A 164 -15.59 -19.30 1.73
N ASP A 165 -16.86 -19.35 2.15
CA ASP A 165 -17.99 -19.48 1.24
C ASP A 165 -18.20 -18.23 0.39
N GLN A 166 -17.98 -17.03 0.94
CA GLN A 166 -17.92 -15.79 0.17
C GLN A 166 -16.81 -15.82 -0.89
N PHE A 167 -15.62 -16.30 -0.51
CA PHE A 167 -14.50 -16.46 -1.42
C PHE A 167 -14.80 -17.46 -2.55
N LYS A 168 -15.40 -18.62 -2.24
CA LYS A 168 -15.84 -19.60 -3.24
C LYS A 168 -16.79 -18.98 -4.27
N SER A 169 -17.78 -18.20 -3.81
CA SER A 169 -18.72 -17.52 -4.70
C SER A 169 -18.03 -16.53 -5.65
N LEU A 170 -17.04 -15.78 -5.15
CA LEU A 170 -16.24 -14.87 -5.98
C LEU A 170 -15.36 -15.62 -6.99
N VAL A 171 -14.81 -16.78 -6.62
CA VAL A 171 -14.04 -17.63 -7.54
C VAL A 171 -14.94 -18.21 -8.63
N GLU A 172 -16.16 -18.63 -8.30
CA GLU A 172 -17.14 -19.07 -9.30
C GLU A 172 -17.50 -17.94 -10.27
N GLU A 173 -17.72 -16.73 -9.77
CA GLU A 173 -17.97 -15.54 -10.59
C GLU A 173 -16.80 -15.26 -11.54
N TYR A 174 -15.57 -15.29 -11.02
CA TYR A 174 -14.34 -15.12 -11.79
C TYR A 174 -14.22 -16.18 -12.91
N ASN A 175 -14.41 -17.46 -12.56
CA ASN A 175 -14.30 -18.59 -13.47
C ASN A 175 -15.37 -18.58 -14.57
N ARG A 176 -16.56 -17.99 -14.34
CA ARG A 176 -17.60 -17.85 -15.36
C ARG A 176 -17.25 -16.82 -16.42
N TYR A 177 -16.58 -15.74 -16.05
CA TYR A 177 -16.20 -14.67 -16.98
C TYR A 177 -15.02 -15.07 -17.86
N HIS A 178 -14.05 -15.76 -17.28
CA HIS A 178 -12.80 -16.11 -17.93
C HIS A 178 -12.85 -17.50 -18.60
N LEU A 179 -13.77 -17.68 -19.54
CA LEU A 179 -14.03 -18.99 -20.18
C LEU A 179 -12.86 -19.58 -20.97
N ASN A 180 -11.96 -18.73 -21.48
CA ASN A 180 -10.83 -19.11 -22.32
C ASN A 180 -9.47 -19.10 -21.58
N SER A 181 -9.45 -18.89 -20.26
CA SER A 181 -8.22 -18.98 -19.46
C SER A 181 -8.29 -20.11 -18.45
N LYS A 182 -7.16 -20.40 -17.80
CA LYS A 182 -7.08 -21.32 -16.67
C LYS A 182 -8.14 -20.95 -15.61
N LYS A 183 -8.93 -21.92 -15.16
CA LYS A 183 -9.90 -21.72 -14.06
C LYS A 183 -9.24 -22.01 -12.73
N ILE A 184 -9.71 -21.34 -11.67
CA ILE A 184 -9.27 -21.64 -10.30
C ILE A 184 -10.08 -22.83 -9.77
N GLU A 185 -9.41 -23.95 -9.49
CA GLU A 185 -9.98 -25.12 -8.82
C GLU A 185 -9.72 -25.00 -7.31
N LEU A 186 -10.80 -24.93 -6.52
CA LEU A 186 -10.71 -24.87 -5.06
C LEU A 186 -10.69 -26.28 -4.47
N ILE A 187 -9.62 -26.59 -3.73
CA ILE A 187 -9.40 -27.92 -3.13
C ILE A 187 -9.34 -27.77 -1.61
N ASN A 188 -10.11 -28.58 -0.87
CA ASN A 188 -9.98 -28.58 0.59
C ASN A 188 -8.60 -29.10 0.97
N LEU A 189 -7.91 -28.43 1.91
CA LEU A 189 -6.56 -28.82 2.31
C LEU A 189 -6.47 -30.29 2.78
N LYS A 190 -7.53 -30.86 3.36
CA LYS A 190 -7.58 -32.29 3.74
C LYS A 190 -7.40 -33.28 2.59
N ASP A 191 -7.65 -32.85 1.36
CA ASP A 191 -7.47 -33.67 0.17
C ASP A 191 -6.09 -33.50 -0.47
N PHE A 192 -5.15 -32.79 0.20
CA PHE A 192 -3.79 -32.55 -0.27
C PHE A 192 -3.06 -33.85 -0.68
N ASP A 193 -2.98 -34.84 0.22
CA ASP A 193 -2.26 -36.09 -0.07
C ASP A 193 -2.91 -36.89 -1.20
N LYS A 194 -4.24 -36.95 -1.24
CA LYS A 194 -5.00 -37.65 -2.29
C LYS A 194 -4.74 -37.01 -3.66
N ARG A 195 -4.71 -35.68 -3.70
CA ARG A 195 -4.51 -34.92 -4.93
C ARG A 195 -3.05 -34.86 -5.36
N LYS A 196 -2.09 -35.07 -4.45
CA LYS A 196 -0.66 -35.10 -4.75
C LYS A 196 -0.15 -36.49 -5.14
N HIS A 197 -0.70 -37.54 -4.53
CA HIS A 197 -0.24 -38.94 -4.70
C HIS A 197 -1.25 -39.84 -5.44
N GLY A 198 -2.37 -39.30 -5.93
CA GLY A 198 -3.39 -40.06 -6.67
C GLY A 198 -2.95 -40.45 -8.10
N ASN A 199 -3.15 -41.72 -8.47
CA ASN A 199 -2.70 -42.31 -9.73
C ASN A 199 -3.35 -41.69 -11.01
N VAL A 200 -2.48 -41.43 -12.00
CA VAL A 200 -2.67 -41.47 -13.48
C VAL A 200 -3.67 -40.49 -14.13
N GLN A 201 -4.66 -39.92 -13.42
CA GLN A 201 -5.57 -38.92 -14.01
C GLN A 201 -5.00 -37.48 -14.06
N GLN A 202 -3.83 -37.25 -13.46
CA GLN A 202 -3.13 -35.95 -13.46
C GLN A 202 -2.50 -35.58 -14.80
N MET A 203 -2.30 -36.53 -15.72
CA MET A 203 -1.74 -36.25 -17.05
C MET A 203 -2.76 -35.64 -18.04
N MET A 204 -4.02 -35.47 -17.64
CA MET A 204 -5.09 -34.90 -18.49
C MET A 204 -5.75 -33.63 -17.96
N ASP A 205 -5.37 -33.12 -16.77
CA ASP A 205 -5.86 -31.82 -16.30
C ASP A 205 -5.00 -30.69 -16.92
N PHE A 206 -5.28 -30.42 -18.20
CA PHE A 206 -4.66 -29.35 -18.96
C PHE A 206 -5.08 -27.97 -18.39
N GLY A 207 -4.37 -27.49 -17.37
CA GLY A 207 -4.19 -26.07 -17.13
C GLY A 207 -5.21 -25.35 -16.23
N ASN A 208 -5.70 -25.94 -15.13
CA ASN A 208 -6.40 -25.15 -14.10
C ASN A 208 -5.44 -24.72 -12.96
N ILE A 209 -5.72 -23.58 -12.33
CA ILE A 209 -4.99 -23.06 -11.17
C ILE A 209 -5.49 -23.78 -9.92
N ARG A 210 -4.67 -24.64 -9.32
CA ARG A 210 -5.03 -25.34 -8.10
C ARG A 210 -4.81 -24.44 -6.89
N LEU A 211 -5.89 -24.15 -6.15
CA LEU A 211 -5.83 -23.36 -4.92
C LEU A 211 -6.40 -24.17 -3.77
N PHE A 212 -5.52 -24.54 -2.83
CA PHE A 212 -5.96 -25.18 -1.60
C PHE A 212 -6.61 -24.14 -0.69
N TYR A 213 -7.61 -24.54 0.10
CA TYR A 213 -8.22 -23.67 1.10
C TYR A 213 -8.49 -24.40 2.41
N TYR A 214 -8.39 -23.66 3.52
CA TYR A 214 -8.79 -24.15 4.83
C TYR A 214 -9.10 -23.04 5.83
N ARG A 215 -9.75 -23.42 6.92
CA ARG A 215 -9.97 -22.57 8.09
C ARG A 215 -8.67 -22.42 8.89
N SER A 216 -8.18 -21.18 9.01
CA SER A 216 -6.92 -20.88 9.69
C SER A 216 -6.96 -21.23 11.18
N ASP A 217 -8.13 -21.06 11.82
CA ASP A 217 -8.33 -21.31 13.26
C ASP A 217 -8.29 -22.80 13.63
N ASN A 218 -8.49 -23.67 12.63
CA ASN A 218 -8.50 -25.11 12.77
C ASN A 218 -7.11 -25.76 12.59
N ILE A 219 -6.08 -24.98 12.25
CA ILE A 219 -4.71 -25.48 12.10
C ILE A 219 -3.98 -25.40 13.45
N ARG A 220 -3.48 -26.55 13.93
CA ARG A 220 -2.81 -26.70 15.24
C ARG A 220 -1.58 -27.58 15.13
N ASP A 221 -0.83 -27.72 16.23
CA ASP A 221 0.21 -28.73 16.37
C ASP A 221 -0.29 -29.88 17.25
N PHE A 222 -0.46 -31.07 16.65
CA PHE A 222 -0.72 -32.32 17.38
C PHE A 222 0.47 -33.30 17.27
N GLY A 223 1.65 -32.80 16.86
CA GLY A 223 2.75 -33.65 16.42
C GLY A 223 2.41 -34.36 15.11
N THR A 224 2.92 -35.58 14.94
CA THR A 224 2.62 -36.48 13.81
C THR A 224 1.36 -37.32 14.02
N HIS A 225 0.58 -37.05 15.06
CA HIS A 225 -0.71 -37.68 15.27
C HIS A 225 -1.70 -37.20 14.19
N GLY A 226 -2.57 -38.10 13.74
CA GLY A 226 -3.53 -37.80 12.68
C GLY A 226 -4.50 -36.66 13.01
N ASP A 227 -5.05 -36.07 11.96
CA ASP A 227 -6.06 -35.00 12.07
C ASP A 227 -7.28 -35.44 12.89
N LYS A 228 -7.94 -34.48 13.55
CA LYS A 228 -9.13 -34.71 14.39
C LYS A 228 -10.32 -33.95 13.83
N ASP A 229 -11.32 -34.63 13.29
CA ASP A 229 -12.55 -34.06 12.74
C ASP A 229 -12.33 -32.75 11.96
N ALA A 230 -12.51 -31.58 12.59
CA ALA A 230 -12.31 -30.26 12.02
C ALA A 230 -10.88 -29.68 12.17
N PHE A 231 -10.08 -30.14 13.12
CA PHE A 231 -8.73 -29.65 13.38
C PHE A 231 -7.66 -30.50 12.67
N ILE A 232 -6.70 -29.84 12.05
CA ILE A 232 -5.60 -30.49 11.32
C ILE A 232 -4.24 -30.13 11.90
N SER A 233 -3.28 -31.05 11.82
CA SER A 233 -1.90 -30.79 12.24
C SER A 233 -1.11 -30.13 11.12
N TYR A 234 -0.54 -28.93 11.34
CA TYR A 234 0.23 -28.24 10.31
C TYR A 234 1.41 -29.08 9.79
N ARG A 235 1.99 -29.94 10.64
CA ARG A 235 3.11 -30.82 10.30
C ARG A 235 2.77 -31.81 9.18
N ASN A 236 1.51 -32.23 9.08
CA ASN A 236 1.05 -33.14 8.02
C ASN A 236 0.96 -32.45 6.66
N TYR A 237 0.77 -31.13 6.65
CA TYR A 237 0.58 -30.31 5.45
C TYR A 237 1.77 -29.38 5.20
N GLU A 238 2.87 -29.57 5.91
CA GLU A 238 4.01 -28.65 5.95
C GLU A 238 4.69 -28.47 4.58
N ASN A 239 4.65 -29.50 3.72
CA ASN A 239 5.06 -29.47 2.31
C ASN A 239 6.50 -28.99 2.05
N ASN A 240 7.46 -29.31 2.93
CA ASN A 240 8.83 -28.82 2.86
C ASN A 240 8.93 -27.28 2.79
N GLY A 241 7.92 -26.57 3.29
CA GLY A 241 7.89 -25.11 3.27
C GLY A 241 7.47 -24.50 1.94
N ARG A 242 7.04 -25.30 0.96
CA ARG A 242 6.77 -24.89 -0.43
C ARG A 242 5.33 -24.42 -0.63
N TRP A 243 4.90 -23.48 0.21
CA TRP A 243 3.60 -22.84 0.09
C TRP A 243 3.71 -21.36 -0.25
N TYR A 244 2.90 -20.93 -1.21
CA TYR A 244 2.43 -19.55 -1.30
C TYR A 244 1.13 -19.42 -0.51
N ILE A 245 1.21 -18.80 0.66
CA ILE A 245 0.05 -18.71 1.57
C ILE A 245 -0.56 -17.32 1.47
N LEU A 246 -1.83 -17.26 1.07
CA LEU A 246 -2.65 -16.05 1.10
C LEU A 246 -3.54 -16.10 2.35
N LEU A 247 -3.20 -15.28 3.35
CA LEU A 247 -3.87 -15.28 4.65
C LEU A 247 -4.79 -14.04 4.77
N ASP A 248 -6.10 -14.27 4.75
CA ASP A 248 -7.08 -13.22 5.05
C ASP A 248 -7.29 -13.09 6.55
N GLU A 249 -7.50 -11.85 7.00
CA GLU A 249 -7.53 -11.47 8.41
C GLU A 249 -6.28 -11.93 9.19
N ALA A 250 -5.09 -11.69 8.62
CA ALA A 250 -3.79 -11.91 9.25
C ALA A 250 -3.57 -10.91 10.41
N HIS A 251 -4.15 -11.19 11.59
CA HIS A 251 -3.97 -10.35 12.78
C HIS A 251 -3.44 -11.17 13.95
N LYS A 252 -2.75 -10.49 14.89
CA LYS A 252 -2.32 -11.08 16.18
C LYS A 252 -3.36 -10.81 17.26
N GLY A 253 -3.91 -11.86 17.86
CA GLY A 253 -4.82 -11.81 19.00
C GLY A 253 -4.69 -13.05 19.89
N GLY A 254 -3.99 -12.92 21.02
CA GLY A 254 -3.80 -14.00 22.00
C GLY A 254 -2.80 -15.08 21.56
N LYS A 255 -2.38 -15.93 22.51
CA LYS A 255 -1.31 -16.92 22.30
C LYS A 255 -1.60 -17.92 21.17
N GLU A 256 -2.86 -18.33 20.97
CA GLU A 256 -3.22 -19.28 19.91
C GLU A 256 -3.03 -18.69 18.50
N SER A 257 -3.41 -17.43 18.27
CA SER A 257 -3.19 -16.79 16.97
C SER A 257 -1.70 -16.64 16.62
N SER A 258 -0.86 -16.33 17.62
CA SER A 258 0.60 -16.23 17.43
C SER A 258 1.20 -17.58 17.03
N ARG A 259 0.69 -18.69 17.59
CA ARG A 259 1.08 -20.04 17.18
C ARG A 259 0.69 -20.34 15.74
N GLN A 260 -0.54 -19.99 15.35
CA GLN A 260 -1.01 -20.17 13.98
C GLN A 260 -0.15 -19.42 12.97
N GLN A 261 0.19 -18.16 13.27
CA GLN A 261 1.10 -17.37 12.45
C GLN A 261 2.49 -18.01 12.32
N ALA A 262 3.00 -18.63 13.39
CA ALA A 262 4.25 -19.38 13.35
C ALA A 262 4.14 -20.62 12.44
N TYR A 263 3.05 -21.38 12.53
CA TYR A 263 2.79 -22.52 11.64
C TYR A 263 2.78 -22.09 10.17
N PHE A 264 2.07 -21.00 9.84
CA PHE A 264 2.00 -20.50 8.47
C PHE A 264 3.35 -19.99 7.97
N THR A 265 4.13 -19.33 8.84
CA THR A 265 5.49 -18.90 8.50
C THR A 265 6.39 -20.10 8.17
N ILE A 266 6.30 -21.19 8.94
CA ILE A 266 7.05 -22.42 8.69
C ILE A 266 6.61 -23.09 7.38
N MET A 267 5.30 -23.21 7.17
CA MET A 267 4.72 -23.77 5.94
C MET A 267 5.12 -22.95 4.70
N ALA A 268 5.37 -21.65 4.83
CA ALA A 268 5.79 -20.79 3.73
C ALA A 268 7.30 -20.56 3.64
N ARG A 269 8.15 -21.23 4.45
CA ARG A 269 9.58 -20.88 4.55
C ARG A 269 10.38 -20.96 3.24
N ASN A 270 9.96 -21.81 2.30
CA ASN A 270 10.53 -21.96 0.97
C ASN A 270 9.60 -21.45 -0.14
N GLY A 271 8.51 -20.80 0.23
CA GLY A 271 7.62 -20.06 -0.65
C GLY A 271 7.52 -18.61 -0.19
N PHE A 272 6.29 -18.13 0.00
CA PHE A 272 6.05 -16.72 0.34
C PHE A 272 4.72 -16.54 1.06
N LEU A 273 4.67 -15.67 2.06
CA LEU A 273 3.47 -15.37 2.83
C LEU A 273 2.86 -14.02 2.41
N PHE A 274 1.56 -14.00 2.11
CA PHE A 274 0.81 -12.81 1.72
C PHE A 274 -0.27 -12.53 2.76
N ASN A 275 -0.01 -11.54 3.63
CA ASN A 275 -0.85 -11.22 4.77
C ASN A 275 -1.82 -10.09 4.44
N PHE A 276 -3.12 -10.30 4.66
CA PHE A 276 -4.16 -9.28 4.44
C PHE A 276 -4.85 -8.95 5.77
N SER A 277 -4.82 -7.68 6.19
CA SER A 277 -5.43 -7.29 7.45
C SER A 277 -5.82 -5.82 7.48
N ALA A 278 -6.83 -5.49 8.28
CA ALA A 278 -7.19 -4.11 8.58
C ALA A 278 -6.43 -3.58 9.82
N SER A 279 -5.86 -4.45 10.63
CA SER A 279 -5.25 -4.10 11.92
C SER A 279 -4.00 -4.94 12.17
N PHE A 280 -2.89 -4.58 11.53
CA PHE A 280 -1.60 -5.17 11.88
C PHE A 280 -1.14 -4.64 13.23
N ILE A 281 -0.69 -5.56 14.08
CA ILE A 281 -0.11 -5.28 15.40
C ILE A 281 1.35 -5.75 15.43
N ASP A 282 1.71 -6.71 14.58
CA ASP A 282 3.07 -7.21 14.49
C ASP A 282 4.00 -6.24 13.79
N LYS A 283 5.11 -5.85 14.42
CA LYS A 283 6.12 -4.99 13.79
C LYS A 283 6.66 -5.59 12.50
N ALA A 284 6.80 -6.91 12.43
CA ALA A 284 7.21 -7.62 11.22
C ALA A 284 6.22 -7.44 10.05
N ASP A 285 4.92 -7.55 10.29
CA ASP A 285 3.89 -7.38 9.26
C ASP A 285 3.77 -5.90 8.84
N VAL A 286 3.87 -4.97 9.80
CA VAL A 286 3.90 -3.53 9.53
C VAL A 286 5.10 -3.18 8.63
N LEU A 287 6.29 -3.65 8.99
CA LEU A 287 7.52 -3.42 8.25
C LEU A 287 7.46 -3.96 6.81
N THR A 288 6.88 -5.14 6.64
CA THR A 288 6.74 -5.80 5.33
C THR A 288 5.47 -5.36 4.58
N THR A 289 4.85 -4.26 5.01
CA THR A 289 3.68 -3.70 4.31
C THR A 289 4.10 -3.17 2.95
N VAL A 290 3.50 -3.76 1.90
CA VAL A 290 3.71 -3.36 0.50
C VAL A 290 2.62 -2.45 -0.01
N TYR A 291 1.47 -2.42 0.66
CA TYR A 291 0.36 -1.54 0.33
C TYR A 291 -0.37 -1.08 1.60
N ASP A 292 -0.36 0.23 1.86
CA ASP A 292 -1.07 0.86 2.98
C ASP A 292 -2.34 1.55 2.50
N PHE A 293 -3.48 0.94 2.81
CA PHE A 293 -4.81 1.45 2.55
C PHE A 293 -5.73 1.27 3.76
N LYS A 294 -5.25 1.73 4.92
CA LYS A 294 -5.98 1.84 6.21
C LYS A 294 -7.32 2.57 6.08
N LEU A 295 -8.15 2.50 7.13
CA LEU A 295 -9.52 3.05 7.10
C LEU A 295 -9.55 4.54 6.74
N LYS A 296 -8.64 5.34 7.32
CA LYS A 296 -8.46 6.76 6.96
C LYS A 296 -8.16 6.96 5.48
N ASN A 297 -7.17 6.24 4.92
CA ASN A 297 -6.79 6.34 3.51
C ASN A 297 -7.95 5.93 2.58
N PHE A 298 -8.65 4.84 2.92
CA PHE A 298 -9.83 4.36 2.20
C PHE A 298 -10.96 5.42 2.15
N ILE A 299 -11.25 6.06 3.28
CA ILE A 299 -12.27 7.12 3.37
C ILE A 299 -11.81 8.37 2.62
N MET A 300 -10.58 8.85 2.83
CA MET A 300 -10.04 10.05 2.17
C MET A 300 -9.98 9.92 0.65
N ALA A 301 -9.68 8.72 0.13
CA ALA A 301 -9.72 8.42 -1.30
C ALA A 301 -11.16 8.44 -1.88
N GLY A 302 -12.18 8.40 -1.02
CA GLY A 302 -13.59 8.54 -1.40
C GLY A 302 -14.35 7.22 -1.54
N TYR A 303 -13.74 6.08 -1.18
CA TYR A 303 -14.35 4.75 -1.30
C TYR A 303 -15.21 4.36 -0.10
N GLY A 304 -15.12 5.10 1.01
CA GLY A 304 -15.96 4.94 2.20
C GLY A 304 -16.83 6.16 2.50
N LYS A 305 -17.85 5.96 3.34
CA LYS A 305 -18.60 7.01 4.04
C LYS A 305 -17.65 7.80 4.94
N ASN A 306 -17.90 9.09 5.09
CA ASN A 306 -17.23 9.89 6.12
C ASN A 306 -17.67 9.41 7.51
N VAL A 307 -16.79 9.53 8.51
CA VAL A 307 -17.10 9.13 9.89
C VAL A 307 -17.33 10.37 10.74
N TYR A 308 -18.48 10.42 11.41
CA TYR A 308 -18.84 11.47 12.36
C TYR A 308 -19.08 10.85 13.73
N ILE A 309 -18.27 11.19 14.72
CA ILE A 309 -18.47 10.76 16.11
C ILE A 309 -19.28 11.83 16.84
N SER A 310 -20.41 11.42 17.40
CA SER A 310 -21.27 12.27 18.22
C SER A 310 -20.51 12.87 19.41
N LYS A 311 -20.85 14.10 19.78
CA LYS A 311 -20.34 14.74 21.00
C LYS A 311 -20.92 14.14 22.27
N TYR A 312 -22.09 13.52 22.19
CA TYR A 312 -22.83 12.99 23.34
C TYR A 312 -22.41 11.54 23.65
N ASP A 313 -21.84 11.33 24.83
CA ASP A 313 -21.35 10.04 25.33
C ASP A 313 -22.47 9.32 26.09
N TYR A 314 -22.63 8.01 25.90
CA TYR A 314 -23.45 7.22 26.84
C TYR A 314 -22.72 7.15 28.20
N GLU A 315 -23.34 7.58 29.29
CA GLU A 315 -22.86 7.17 30.62
C GLU A 315 -22.91 5.64 30.72
N SER A 316 -22.02 5.04 31.52
CA SER A 316 -21.95 3.58 31.63
C SER A 316 -23.34 3.04 32.00
N PHE A 317 -23.87 2.05 31.28
CA PHE A 317 -25.16 1.45 31.67
C PHE A 317 -25.11 0.74 33.04
N LYS A 318 -23.93 0.71 33.70
CA LYS A 318 -23.65 -0.05 34.91
C LYS A 318 -23.54 0.79 36.20
N ASP A 319 -23.39 2.11 36.13
CA ASP A 319 -23.20 2.93 37.33
C ASP A 319 -24.35 3.93 37.57
N SER A 320 -24.78 3.94 38.84
CA SER A 320 -25.68 4.86 39.57
C SER A 320 -27.19 4.56 39.59
N ASP A 321 -27.69 4.29 40.81
CA ASP A 321 -29.08 4.33 41.26
C ASP A 321 -29.64 5.79 41.29
N ASN A 322 -29.34 6.60 40.26
CA ASN A 322 -29.81 7.99 40.14
C ASN A 322 -30.68 8.15 38.89
N ASP A 323 -31.90 8.65 39.06
CA ASP A 323 -32.87 8.90 37.97
C ASP A 323 -32.30 9.74 36.79
N PHE A 324 -31.33 10.63 37.08
CA PHE A 324 -30.65 11.48 36.09
C PHE A 324 -29.76 10.68 35.09
N ALA A 325 -29.15 9.57 35.52
CA ALA A 325 -28.29 8.75 34.66
C ALA A 325 -29.12 7.90 33.68
N ASP A 326 -30.36 7.57 34.02
CA ASP A 326 -31.28 6.85 33.14
C ASP A 326 -31.91 7.77 32.09
N GLU A 327 -32.18 9.04 32.43
CA GLU A 327 -32.68 10.04 31.48
C GLU A 327 -31.67 10.37 30.37
N GLU A 328 -30.39 10.54 30.70
CA GLU A 328 -29.33 10.77 29.70
C GLU A 328 -29.11 9.55 28.78
N LYS A 329 -29.16 8.33 29.32
CA LYS A 329 -29.09 7.09 28.51
C LYS A 329 -30.26 7.02 27.51
N ARG A 330 -31.48 7.30 27.96
CA ARG A 330 -32.68 7.38 27.10
C ARG A 330 -32.53 8.44 26.01
N LYS A 331 -32.05 9.62 26.38
CA LYS A 331 -31.81 10.72 25.45
C LYS A 331 -30.89 10.32 24.31
N ILE A 332 -29.84 9.53 24.57
CA ILE A 332 -28.89 9.10 23.55
C ILE A 332 -29.47 8.03 22.62
N VAL A 333 -30.24 7.08 23.16
CA VAL A 333 -31.02 6.15 22.32
C VAL A 333 -31.94 6.93 21.38
N LEU A 334 -32.68 7.91 21.91
CA LEU A 334 -33.52 8.81 21.12
C LEU A 334 -32.73 9.57 20.05
N LYS A 335 -31.57 10.14 20.39
CA LYS A 335 -30.70 10.82 19.41
C LYS A 335 -30.29 9.89 18.26
N SER A 336 -29.93 8.64 18.56
CA SER A 336 -29.57 7.66 17.52
C SER A 336 -30.76 7.34 16.61
N LEU A 337 -31.98 7.22 17.17
CA LEU A 337 -33.21 6.93 16.43
C LEU A 337 -33.67 8.12 15.58
N ILE A 338 -33.61 9.33 16.12
CA ILE A 338 -33.89 10.58 15.39
C ILE A 338 -32.90 10.73 14.23
N THR A 339 -31.62 10.42 14.45
CA THR A 339 -30.59 10.43 13.39
C THR A 339 -30.91 9.40 12.30
N LEU A 340 -31.29 8.17 12.67
CA LEU A 340 -31.71 7.16 11.69
C LEU A 340 -32.96 7.59 10.91
N CYS A 341 -33.95 8.18 11.58
CA CYS A 341 -35.18 8.67 10.97
C CYS A 341 -34.88 9.81 9.97
N MET A 342 -34.00 10.75 10.35
CA MET A 342 -33.49 11.79 9.47
C MET A 342 -32.88 11.20 8.19
N LEU A 343 -32.02 10.18 8.35
CA LEU A 343 -31.39 9.51 7.23
C LEU A 343 -32.40 8.82 6.33
N LYS A 344 -33.44 8.19 6.89
CA LYS A 344 -34.54 7.58 6.11
C LYS A 344 -35.27 8.63 5.27
N LYS A 345 -35.61 9.78 5.84
CA LYS A 345 -36.23 10.90 5.09
C LYS A 345 -35.32 11.45 3.97
N HIS A 346 -34.01 11.54 4.23
CA HIS A 346 -33.03 11.89 3.20
C HIS A 346 -32.99 10.85 2.07
N ALA A 347 -33.00 9.55 2.40
CA ALA A 347 -33.00 8.47 1.42
C ALA A 347 -34.27 8.48 0.57
N GLU A 348 -35.44 8.78 1.15
CA GLU A 348 -36.69 8.94 0.41
C GLU A 348 -36.59 10.05 -0.63
N LYS A 349 -36.07 11.22 -0.28
CA LYS A 349 -35.86 12.34 -1.21
C LYS A 349 -34.93 11.99 -2.37
N VAL A 350 -33.90 11.20 -2.11
CA VAL A 350 -32.97 10.73 -3.15
C VAL A 350 -33.64 9.67 -4.04
N ARG A 351 -34.41 8.76 -3.44
CA ARG A 351 -35.08 7.65 -4.14
C ARG A 351 -36.36 8.03 -4.87
N GLU A 352 -36.94 9.20 -4.58
CA GLU A 352 -37.98 9.84 -5.40
C GLU A 352 -37.46 10.10 -6.83
N VAL A 353 -36.16 10.37 -6.99
CA VAL A 353 -35.52 10.57 -8.30
C VAL A 353 -35.22 9.24 -8.99
N ASP A 354 -34.61 8.30 -8.27
CA ASP A 354 -34.36 6.95 -8.75
C ASP A 354 -34.27 5.96 -7.58
N LYS A 355 -35.12 4.92 -7.58
CA LYS A 355 -35.17 3.93 -6.51
C LYS A 355 -33.86 3.15 -6.33
N ALA A 356 -33.01 3.10 -7.37
CA ALA A 356 -31.71 2.45 -7.32
C ALA A 356 -30.63 3.28 -6.61
N PHE A 357 -30.90 4.55 -6.29
CA PHE A 357 -29.94 5.43 -5.62
C PHE A 357 -29.91 5.21 -4.11
N TYR A 358 -28.70 4.93 -3.61
CA TYR A 358 -28.39 4.65 -2.21
C TYR A 358 -29.21 3.50 -1.61
N HIS A 359 -28.67 2.91 -0.55
CA HIS A 359 -29.35 1.87 0.20
C HIS A 359 -30.20 2.50 1.32
N SER A 360 -31.25 1.79 1.76
CA SER A 360 -32.05 2.22 2.90
C SER A 360 -31.20 2.19 4.18
N PRO A 361 -31.06 3.31 4.91
CA PRO A 361 -30.22 3.40 6.10
C PRO A 361 -30.53 2.33 7.16
N LEU A 362 -29.49 1.86 7.84
CA LEU A 362 -29.57 0.85 8.88
C LEU A 362 -28.77 1.28 10.11
N MET A 363 -29.30 1.01 11.31
CA MET A 363 -28.59 1.17 12.57
C MET A 363 -28.02 -0.17 13.04
N VAL A 364 -26.78 -0.15 13.52
CA VAL A 364 -26.09 -1.31 14.07
C VAL A 364 -25.69 -0.99 15.51
N THR A 365 -26.32 -1.64 16.48
CA THR A 365 -26.07 -1.47 17.91
C THR A 365 -25.24 -2.63 18.45
N LEU A 366 -24.09 -2.30 18.99
CA LEU A 366 -23.03 -3.19 19.40
C LEU A 366 -22.82 -3.08 20.92
N VAL A 367 -22.99 -4.20 21.63
CA VAL A 367 -22.97 -4.26 23.10
C VAL A 367 -21.88 -5.19 23.65
N ASP A 368 -21.37 -4.93 24.86
CA ASP A 368 -20.39 -5.82 25.49
C ASP A 368 -21.03 -7.09 26.10
N SER A 369 -22.18 -6.97 26.78
CA SER A 369 -22.87 -8.10 27.43
C SER A 369 -24.26 -8.41 26.84
N VAL A 370 -24.57 -9.71 26.68
CA VAL A 370 -25.85 -10.21 26.12
C VAL A 370 -26.65 -11.05 27.12
N ASN A 371 -26.00 -12.05 27.72
CA ASN A 371 -26.66 -13.06 28.57
C ASN A 371 -26.50 -12.78 30.08
N ALA A 372 -25.96 -11.61 30.46
CA ALA A 372 -25.86 -11.22 31.87
C ALA A 372 -27.26 -10.96 32.48
N ALA A 373 -27.37 -11.05 33.81
CA ALA A 373 -28.63 -10.84 34.54
C ALA A 373 -29.25 -9.44 34.29
N HIS A 374 -28.42 -8.42 34.11
CA HIS A 374 -28.76 -7.11 33.56
C HIS A 374 -27.78 -6.82 32.42
N SER A 375 -28.14 -7.21 31.20
CA SER A 375 -27.23 -7.08 30.06
C SER A 375 -27.42 -5.75 29.33
N ASP A 376 -26.35 -5.25 28.73
CA ASP A 376 -26.36 -3.99 27.98
C ASP A 376 -27.36 -4.04 26.81
N LEU A 377 -27.49 -5.22 26.19
CA LEU A 377 -28.48 -5.46 25.13
C LEU A 377 -29.92 -5.39 25.63
N GLU A 378 -30.19 -5.95 26.81
CA GLU A 378 -31.53 -5.90 27.40
C GLU A 378 -31.95 -4.46 27.71
N LEU A 379 -31.04 -3.66 28.27
CA LEU A 379 -31.32 -2.26 28.60
C LEU A 379 -31.65 -1.45 27.35
N PHE A 380 -30.85 -1.59 26.28
CA PHE A 380 -31.15 -0.96 25.00
C PHE A 380 -32.49 -1.44 24.40
N PHE A 381 -32.78 -2.74 24.47
CA PHE A 381 -34.01 -3.30 23.94
C PHE A 381 -35.26 -2.82 24.69
N ARG A 382 -35.20 -2.68 26.02
CA ARG A 382 -36.31 -2.14 26.82
C ARG A 382 -36.66 -0.70 26.43
N GLU A 383 -35.66 0.11 26.12
CA GLU A 383 -35.91 1.47 25.63
C GLU A 383 -36.53 1.49 24.23
N LEU A 384 -36.14 0.57 23.35
CA LEU A 384 -36.83 0.39 22.07
C LEU A 384 -38.29 -0.07 22.26
N GLU A 385 -38.53 -0.96 23.22
CA GLU A 385 -39.88 -1.42 23.54
C GLU A 385 -40.77 -0.29 24.09
N TYR A 386 -40.23 0.52 24.99
CA TYR A 386 -40.92 1.68 25.53
C TYR A 386 -41.41 2.59 24.40
N ILE A 387 -40.51 2.95 23.49
CA ILE A 387 -40.80 3.77 22.30
C ILE A 387 -41.79 3.05 21.35
N ALA A 388 -41.61 1.75 21.11
CA ALA A 388 -42.48 0.94 20.25
C ALA A 388 -43.94 0.91 20.72
N ASN A 389 -44.16 0.90 22.04
CA ASN A 389 -45.49 0.92 22.66
C ASN A 389 -46.18 2.29 22.59
N GLY A 390 -45.53 3.29 21.96
CA GLY A 390 -46.04 4.65 21.89
C GLY A 390 -45.82 5.45 23.17
N GLU A 391 -45.06 4.90 24.13
CA GLU A 391 -44.70 5.57 25.37
C GLU A 391 -43.40 6.35 25.13
N PHE A 392 -43.45 7.67 25.32
CA PHE A 392 -42.26 8.53 25.22
C PHE A 392 -42.43 9.79 26.05
N ASP A 393 -41.30 10.36 26.47
CA ASP A 393 -41.25 11.67 27.08
C ASP A 393 -41.09 12.72 25.97
N GLU A 394 -42.12 13.55 25.79
CA GLU A 394 -42.14 14.59 24.74
C GLU A 394 -41.06 15.65 24.96
N ASP A 395 -40.82 16.05 26.21
CA ASP A 395 -39.78 17.03 26.54
C ASP A 395 -38.41 16.44 26.24
N LEU A 396 -38.17 15.18 26.61
CA LEU A 396 -36.90 14.49 26.32
C LEU A 396 -36.65 14.32 24.82
N PHE A 397 -37.70 13.99 24.05
CA PHE A 397 -37.62 13.88 22.59
C PHE A 397 -37.27 15.23 21.94
N LEU A 398 -37.94 16.31 22.37
CA LEU A 398 -37.68 17.66 21.89
C LEU A 398 -36.26 18.12 22.23
N GLN A 399 -35.80 17.86 23.46
CA GLN A 399 -34.42 18.14 23.88
C GLN A 399 -33.40 17.37 23.01
N ALA A 400 -33.60 16.06 22.81
CA ALA A 400 -32.73 15.24 21.98
C ALA A 400 -32.62 15.78 20.54
N ARG A 401 -33.74 16.22 19.96
CA ARG A 401 -33.77 16.81 18.60
C ARG A 401 -33.04 18.15 18.54
N GLU A 402 -33.26 19.03 19.51
CA GLU A 402 -32.62 20.35 19.58
C GLU A 402 -31.11 20.23 19.77
N GLU A 403 -30.66 19.32 20.63
CA GLU A 403 -29.24 19.03 20.85
C GLU A 403 -28.56 18.53 19.56
N LEU A 404 -29.20 17.64 18.80
CA LEU A 404 -28.69 17.21 17.48
C LEU A 404 -28.63 18.37 16.47
N LEU A 405 -29.64 19.24 16.45
CA LEU A 405 -29.68 20.43 15.60
C LEU A 405 -28.49 21.35 15.91
N GLN A 406 -28.22 21.61 17.18
CA GLN A 406 -27.09 22.42 17.63
C GLN A 406 -25.74 21.76 17.31
N GLU A 407 -25.64 20.46 17.53
CA GLU A 407 -24.43 19.70 17.24
C GLU A 407 -24.08 19.76 15.75
N PHE A 408 -24.97 19.33 14.87
CA PHE A 408 -24.71 19.30 13.42
C PHE A 408 -24.56 20.70 12.81
N SER A 409 -25.07 21.74 13.48
CA SER A 409 -24.86 23.15 13.09
C SER A 409 -23.48 23.67 13.51
N SER A 410 -23.00 23.29 14.69
CA SER A 410 -21.75 23.81 15.28
C SER A 410 -20.52 23.06 14.78
N ARG A 411 -20.64 21.75 14.54
CA ARG A 411 -19.54 20.87 14.11
C ARG A 411 -19.86 20.27 12.74
N VAL A 412 -19.32 20.91 11.71
CA VAL A 412 -19.47 20.44 10.32
C VAL A 412 -18.29 19.59 9.83
N SER A 413 -17.21 19.48 10.61
CA SER A 413 -16.04 18.67 10.25
C SER A 413 -16.21 17.22 10.70
N TYR A 414 -15.88 16.28 9.82
CA TYR A 414 -15.81 14.85 10.13
C TYR A 414 -14.60 14.50 11.02
N ASP A 415 -14.70 13.40 11.76
CA ASP A 415 -13.56 12.81 12.48
C ASP A 415 -12.63 12.09 11.49
N ILE A 416 -13.21 11.43 10.48
CA ILE A 416 -12.48 10.92 9.32
C ILE A 416 -13.22 11.34 8.05
N GLY A 417 -12.57 12.19 7.25
CA GLY A 417 -13.13 12.71 6.00
C GLY A 417 -12.63 14.12 5.69
N ASP A 418 -12.53 14.45 4.41
CA ASP A 418 -12.06 15.74 3.89
C ASP A 418 -13.21 16.71 3.56
N GLU A 419 -14.46 16.24 3.65
CA GLU A 419 -15.66 17.02 3.33
C GLU A 419 -16.27 17.70 4.58
N LYS A 420 -17.32 18.50 4.35
CA LYS A 420 -18.11 19.11 5.42
C LYS A 420 -19.48 18.47 5.46
N LEU A 421 -19.93 18.09 6.64
CA LEU A 421 -21.28 17.61 6.90
C LEU A 421 -22.29 18.71 6.57
N LYS A 422 -23.25 18.37 5.71
CA LYS A 422 -24.37 19.25 5.31
C LYS A 422 -25.69 18.57 5.63
N VAL A 423 -26.24 18.86 6.81
CA VAL A 423 -27.57 18.40 7.22
C VAL A 423 -28.60 19.49 6.90
N LYS A 424 -29.71 19.09 6.28
CA LYS A 424 -30.87 19.96 6.03
C LYS A 424 -31.64 20.13 7.35
N LYS A 425 -31.50 21.32 7.97
CA LYS A 425 -32.10 21.60 9.28
C LYS A 425 -33.62 21.49 9.27
N ASP A 426 -34.24 21.86 8.16
CA ASP A 426 -35.66 21.70 7.87
C ASP A 426 -36.12 20.24 7.98
N ILE A 427 -35.34 19.29 7.45
CA ILE A 427 -35.65 17.85 7.58
C ILE A 427 -35.54 17.42 9.04
N LEU A 428 -34.42 17.70 9.72
CA LEU A 428 -34.21 17.29 11.11
C LEU A 428 -35.25 17.92 12.07
N ASN A 429 -35.58 19.19 11.89
CA ASN A 429 -36.57 19.89 12.71
C ASN A 429 -38.00 19.39 12.47
N SER A 430 -38.28 18.87 11.27
CA SER A 430 -39.58 18.28 10.92
C SER A 430 -39.83 16.88 11.51
N ILE A 431 -38.84 16.26 12.18
CA ILE A 431 -38.99 14.90 12.70
C ILE A 431 -39.92 14.91 13.91
N THR A 432 -40.98 14.13 13.80
CA THR A 432 -41.97 13.87 14.84
C THR A 432 -41.80 12.46 15.40
N PHE A 433 -42.42 12.18 16.54
CA PHE A 433 -42.45 10.83 17.10
C PHE A 433 -43.16 9.83 16.16
N ASP A 434 -44.24 10.27 15.50
CA ASP A 434 -44.94 9.48 14.46
C ASP A 434 -43.99 9.05 13.33
N ASP A 435 -43.06 9.91 12.92
CA ASP A 435 -42.05 9.56 11.92
C ASP A 435 -41.10 8.47 12.41
N VAL A 436 -40.76 8.45 13.71
CA VAL A 436 -39.93 7.40 14.30
C VAL A 436 -40.66 6.06 14.26
N LEU A 437 -41.93 6.02 14.68
CA LEU A 437 -42.76 4.81 14.60
C LEU A 437 -42.88 4.29 13.16
N LYS A 438 -43.08 5.20 12.20
CA LYS A 438 -43.22 4.85 10.78
C LYS A 438 -41.92 4.33 10.17
N HIS A 439 -40.84 5.11 10.23
CA HIS A 439 -39.61 4.82 9.50
C HIS A 439 -38.68 3.85 10.22
N ILE A 440 -38.80 3.69 11.54
CA ILE A 440 -37.93 2.83 12.34
C ILE A 440 -38.63 1.55 12.78
N PHE A 441 -39.89 1.62 13.22
CA PHE A 441 -40.64 0.46 13.73
C PHE A 441 -41.60 -0.17 12.71
N ASN A 442 -41.61 0.34 11.46
CA ASN A 442 -42.49 -0.11 10.37
C ASN A 442 -43.99 -0.06 10.74
N SER A 443 -44.42 0.96 11.49
CA SER A 443 -45.82 1.10 11.95
C SER A 443 -46.49 2.37 11.42
N ASP A 444 -47.63 2.18 10.75
CA ASP A 444 -48.53 3.27 10.38
C ASP A 444 -49.45 3.72 11.53
N SER A 445 -49.43 3.00 12.67
CA SER A 445 -50.17 3.36 13.88
C SER A 445 -49.42 4.43 14.68
N LYS A 446 -50.10 5.55 14.96
CA LYS A 446 -49.62 6.62 15.85
C LYS A 446 -49.64 6.24 17.34
N LEU A 447 -50.37 5.18 17.69
CA LEU A 447 -50.50 4.70 19.08
C LEU A 447 -49.44 3.66 19.45
N GLY A 448 -48.48 3.38 18.56
CA GLY A 448 -47.54 2.27 18.73
C GLY A 448 -48.22 0.91 18.68
N GLY A 449 -47.55 -0.11 19.22
CA GLY A 449 -48.09 -1.46 19.35
C GLY A 449 -47.18 -2.40 20.13
N ARG A 450 -47.76 -3.50 20.66
CA ARG A 450 -46.96 -4.52 21.35
C ARG A 450 -46.02 -5.24 20.40
N ILE A 451 -44.83 -5.59 20.88
CA ILE A 451 -43.83 -6.32 20.11
C ILE A 451 -44.19 -7.82 20.04
N GLU A 452 -44.13 -8.39 18.84
CA GLU A 452 -44.13 -9.83 18.57
C GLU A 452 -42.73 -10.30 18.18
N VAL A 453 -42.40 -11.52 18.57
CA VAL A 453 -41.07 -12.10 18.39
C VAL A 453 -41.14 -13.28 17.42
N ILE A 454 -40.30 -13.25 16.38
CA ILE A 454 -40.13 -14.34 15.43
C ILE A 454 -38.77 -14.98 15.71
N VAL A 455 -38.76 -16.29 15.97
CA VAL A 455 -37.54 -17.06 16.23
C VAL A 455 -37.15 -17.82 14.95
N SER A 456 -35.86 -17.80 14.60
CA SER A 456 -35.36 -18.62 13.49
C SER A 456 -35.31 -20.11 13.82
N SER A 457 -35.37 -20.95 12.79
CA SER A 457 -35.26 -22.40 12.90
C SER A 457 -33.91 -22.86 13.47
N ASP A 458 -32.84 -22.09 13.30
CA ASP A 458 -31.50 -22.39 13.82
C ASP A 458 -31.26 -21.92 15.28
N ASN A 459 -32.26 -21.32 15.93
CA ASN A 459 -32.17 -20.73 17.28
C ASN A 459 -31.02 -19.73 17.45
N LYS A 460 -30.68 -18.99 16.39
CA LYS A 460 -29.64 -17.96 16.44
C LYS A 460 -30.16 -16.55 16.17
N GLU A 461 -31.37 -16.39 15.63
CA GLU A 461 -31.97 -15.09 15.28
C GLU A 461 -33.31 -14.86 16.01
N LEU A 462 -33.50 -13.64 16.48
CA LEU A 462 -34.79 -13.10 16.94
C LEU A 462 -35.12 -11.87 16.11
N ALA A 463 -36.21 -11.91 15.35
CA ALA A 463 -36.74 -10.76 14.64
C ALA A 463 -37.95 -10.18 15.38
N PHE A 464 -38.02 -8.85 15.46
CA PHE A 464 -39.06 -8.13 16.21
C PHE A 464 -39.94 -7.35 15.25
N ARG A 465 -41.25 -7.43 15.44
CA ARG A 465 -42.24 -6.65 14.70
C ARG A 465 -43.31 -6.10 15.62
N LEU A 466 -44.00 -5.05 15.21
CA LEU A 466 -45.16 -4.56 15.93
C LEU A 466 -46.42 -5.34 15.55
N LYS A 467 -47.26 -5.60 16.55
CA LYS A 467 -48.58 -6.20 16.37
C LYS A 467 -49.51 -5.20 15.68
N GLY A 468 -49.66 -5.36 14.37
CA GLY A 468 -50.52 -4.51 13.53
C GLY A 468 -51.95 -5.03 13.38
N SER A 469 -52.83 -4.19 12.85
CA SER A 469 -54.17 -4.56 12.38
C SER A 469 -54.16 -5.31 11.04
N SER A 470 -53.03 -5.30 10.31
CA SER A 470 -52.81 -6.11 9.11
C SER A 470 -51.88 -7.29 9.41
N MET A 471 -52.11 -8.43 8.75
CA MET A 471 -51.29 -9.63 8.87
C MET A 471 -49.88 -9.51 8.24
N THR A 472 -49.48 -8.32 7.77
CA THR A 472 -48.26 -8.10 6.96
C THR A 472 -47.22 -7.20 7.60
N SER A 473 -47.26 -6.92 8.91
CA SER A 473 -46.20 -6.11 9.55
C SER A 473 -44.84 -6.80 9.40
N SER A 474 -43.91 -6.13 8.71
CA SER A 474 -42.55 -6.60 8.49
C SER A 474 -41.68 -6.35 9.73
N PRO A 475 -40.71 -7.22 10.03
CA PRO A 475 -39.85 -7.05 11.18
C PRO A 475 -39.00 -5.79 11.03
N PHE A 476 -38.83 -5.04 12.12
CA PHE A 476 -38.08 -3.78 12.16
C PHE A 476 -36.70 -3.94 12.80
N ALA A 477 -36.52 -4.91 13.69
CA ALA A 477 -35.26 -5.16 14.38
C ALA A 477 -34.89 -6.64 14.40
N LEU A 478 -33.59 -6.92 14.48
CA LEU A 478 -33.03 -8.27 14.51
C LEU A 478 -31.92 -8.37 15.56
N ILE A 479 -32.01 -9.40 16.41
CA ILE A 479 -30.91 -9.86 17.27
C ILE A 479 -30.33 -11.14 16.67
N LYS A 480 -29.01 -11.22 16.50
CA LYS A 480 -28.29 -12.47 16.19
C LYS A 480 -27.25 -12.73 17.28
N ILE A 481 -27.43 -13.84 17.98
CA ILE A 481 -26.54 -14.29 19.07
C ILE A 481 -26.32 -15.81 18.96
N GLY A 482 -25.31 -16.33 19.66
CA GLY A 482 -24.89 -17.73 19.50
C GLY A 482 -25.99 -18.74 19.85
N ASP A 483 -26.80 -18.43 20.87
CA ASP A 483 -27.99 -19.18 21.27
C ASP A 483 -29.01 -18.20 21.87
N VAL A 484 -30.19 -18.14 21.29
CA VAL A 484 -31.28 -17.24 21.73
C VAL A 484 -32.10 -17.84 22.88
N SER A 485 -31.91 -19.12 23.22
CA SER A 485 -32.74 -19.85 24.19
C SER A 485 -32.76 -19.19 25.57
N THR A 486 -31.59 -18.72 26.05
CA THR A 486 -31.48 -17.98 27.32
C THR A 486 -32.26 -16.66 27.26
N TRP A 487 -32.21 -15.98 26.13
CA TRP A 487 -32.91 -14.71 25.92
C TRP A 487 -34.44 -14.90 25.90
N ILE A 488 -34.91 -15.92 25.17
CA ILE A 488 -36.33 -16.32 25.14
C ILE A 488 -36.82 -16.63 26.55
N LYS A 489 -36.07 -17.45 27.29
CA LYS A 489 -36.48 -17.94 28.62
C LYS A 489 -36.45 -16.86 29.69
N ASP A 490 -35.40 -16.04 29.73
CA ASP A 490 -35.12 -15.17 30.87
C ASP A 490 -35.48 -13.71 30.63
N LYS A 491 -35.37 -13.23 29.38
CA LYS A 491 -35.54 -11.80 29.03
C LYS A 491 -36.87 -11.50 28.34
N LEU A 492 -37.37 -12.42 27.53
CA LEU A 492 -38.60 -12.26 26.75
C LEU A 492 -39.81 -13.01 27.37
N LYS A 493 -39.88 -13.07 28.70
CA LYS A 493 -41.05 -13.64 29.38
C LYS A 493 -42.29 -12.80 29.14
N GLY A 494 -43.36 -13.41 28.62
CA GLY A 494 -44.65 -12.74 28.38
C GLY A 494 -44.83 -12.15 26.98
N TYR A 495 -43.83 -12.27 26.10
CA TYR A 495 -43.96 -11.87 24.70
C TYR A 495 -44.74 -12.91 23.89
N HIS A 496 -45.38 -12.46 22.81
CA HIS A 496 -46.05 -13.34 21.86
C HIS A 496 -45.05 -13.83 20.81
N PHE A 497 -44.80 -15.14 20.83
CA PHE A 497 -43.90 -15.79 19.87
C PHE A 497 -44.66 -16.29 18.65
N ILE A 498 -44.06 -16.08 17.48
CA ILE A 498 -44.55 -16.61 16.21
C ILE A 498 -43.51 -17.57 15.68
N GLU A 499 -43.84 -18.85 15.68
CA GLU A 499 -43.03 -19.87 15.03
C GLU A 499 -43.18 -19.73 13.51
N SER A 500 -42.09 -19.41 12.84
CA SER A 500 -42.05 -19.41 11.38
C SER A 500 -41.84 -20.84 10.88
N PHE A 501 -42.81 -21.40 10.14
CA PHE A 501 -42.62 -22.64 9.37
C PHE A 501 -41.67 -22.46 8.17
N ALA A 502 -41.30 -21.22 7.82
CA ALA A 502 -40.40 -20.90 6.73
C ALA A 502 -38.98 -20.60 7.25
N ASP A 503 -37.96 -21.20 6.65
CA ASP A 503 -36.54 -20.91 6.85
C ASP A 503 -36.21 -19.48 6.37
N LYS A 504 -36.55 -18.47 7.17
CA LYS A 504 -36.16 -17.08 6.92
C LYS A 504 -34.88 -16.77 7.68
N ASN A 505 -33.74 -16.85 6.99
CA ASN A 505 -32.47 -16.28 7.45
C ASN A 505 -32.46 -14.78 7.16
N TYR A 506 -32.99 -13.95 8.07
CA TYR A 506 -33.03 -12.50 7.88
C TYR A 506 -31.63 -11.90 7.83
N PHE A 507 -30.71 -12.42 8.65
CA PHE A 507 -29.34 -11.91 8.72
C PHE A 507 -28.53 -12.13 7.44
N LYS A 508 -28.69 -13.28 6.76
CA LYS A 508 -28.02 -13.54 5.47
C LYS A 508 -28.60 -12.71 4.32
N ASN A 509 -29.85 -12.26 4.45
CA ASN A 509 -30.61 -11.59 3.40
C ASN A 509 -30.85 -10.08 3.69
N LEU A 510 -30.00 -9.45 4.52
CA LEU A 510 -30.15 -8.05 4.94
C LEU A 510 -30.19 -7.03 3.80
N ASP A 511 -29.53 -7.32 2.69
CA ASP A 511 -29.54 -6.46 1.50
C ASP A 511 -30.71 -6.80 0.54
N GLN A 512 -31.40 -7.92 0.74
CA GLN A 512 -32.57 -8.32 -0.07
C GLN A 512 -33.90 -7.79 0.49
N SER A 513 -33.97 -7.56 1.81
CA SER A 513 -35.13 -6.95 2.49
C SER A 513 -34.71 -5.69 3.24
N GLU A 514 -35.37 -4.58 2.92
CA GLU A 514 -35.13 -3.29 3.57
C GLU A 514 -35.94 -3.10 4.86
N ASP A 515 -36.70 -4.13 5.28
CA ASP A 515 -37.61 -4.07 6.42
C ASP A 515 -36.88 -3.89 7.76
N ILE A 516 -35.76 -4.59 7.91
CA ILE A 516 -34.94 -4.49 9.13
C ILE A 516 -34.24 -3.14 9.15
N ASN A 517 -34.49 -2.34 10.19
CA ASN A 517 -33.94 -1.01 10.42
C ASN A 517 -32.87 -0.99 11.51
N ILE A 518 -32.96 -1.93 12.46
CA ILE A 518 -32.04 -2.02 13.60
C ILE A 518 -31.46 -3.43 13.71
N LEU A 519 -30.14 -3.50 13.77
CA LEU A 519 -29.36 -4.70 14.03
C LEU A 519 -28.75 -4.61 15.42
N MET A 520 -28.90 -5.64 16.25
CA MET A 520 -28.40 -5.63 17.62
C MET A 520 -27.66 -6.92 17.97
N GLY A 521 -26.51 -6.81 18.63
CA GLY A 521 -25.74 -8.00 19.03
C GLY A 521 -24.44 -7.67 19.75
N SER A 522 -23.64 -8.70 20.02
CA SER A 522 -22.34 -8.59 20.71
C SER A 522 -21.18 -9.14 19.88
N ARG A 523 -20.15 -9.70 20.53
CA ARG A 523 -18.87 -10.09 19.91
C ARG A 523 -18.98 -11.04 18.71
N ALA A 524 -19.94 -11.98 18.72
CA ALA A 524 -20.19 -12.88 17.58
C ALA A 524 -20.89 -12.20 16.40
N PHE A 525 -21.48 -11.01 16.61
CA PHE A 525 -22.21 -10.25 15.61
C PHE A 525 -21.29 -9.41 14.71
N TYR A 526 -20.15 -8.95 15.25
CA TYR A 526 -19.23 -7.97 14.64
C TYR A 526 -18.58 -8.40 13.33
N GLU A 527 -18.41 -9.71 13.12
CA GLU A 527 -17.79 -10.26 11.92
C GLU A 527 -18.83 -10.72 10.89
N GLY A 528 -20.11 -10.81 11.27
CA GLY A 528 -21.11 -11.56 10.53
C GLY A 528 -21.92 -10.77 9.50
N TRP A 529 -22.13 -9.45 9.64
CA TRP A 529 -22.97 -8.72 8.68
C TRP A 529 -22.19 -8.32 7.43
N ASP A 530 -22.82 -8.53 6.29
CA ASP A 530 -22.36 -8.09 4.97
C ASP A 530 -23.44 -7.22 4.33
N SER A 531 -23.44 -5.92 4.67
CA SER A 531 -24.40 -4.95 4.16
C SER A 531 -23.76 -3.59 3.93
N LYS A 532 -24.24 -2.85 2.92
CA LYS A 532 -23.83 -1.47 2.59
C LYS A 532 -24.71 -0.40 3.26
N ARG A 533 -25.79 -0.84 3.90
CA ARG A 533 -26.83 -0.04 4.57
C ARG A 533 -26.44 0.66 5.87
N PRO A 534 -25.45 0.20 6.67
CA PRO A 534 -25.15 0.83 7.96
C PRO A 534 -24.81 2.31 7.84
N ASN A 535 -25.56 3.17 8.51
CA ASN A 535 -25.30 4.62 8.57
C ASN A 535 -25.25 5.14 10.01
N VAL A 536 -25.72 4.35 10.98
CA VAL A 536 -25.61 4.65 12.40
C VAL A 536 -24.99 3.43 13.10
N ILE A 537 -23.95 3.65 13.90
CA ILE A 537 -23.38 2.63 14.79
C ILE A 537 -23.44 3.13 16.22
N ASN A 538 -23.98 2.29 17.11
CA ASN A 538 -24.00 2.53 18.55
C ASN A 538 -23.03 1.56 19.22
N TYR A 539 -22.08 2.06 20.02
CA TYR A 539 -21.15 1.27 20.83
C TYR A 539 -21.50 1.41 22.31
N ILE A 540 -22.13 0.38 22.89
CA ILE A 540 -22.61 0.40 24.26
C ILE A 540 -21.69 -0.43 25.16
N ASN A 541 -21.08 0.23 26.14
CA ASN A 541 -20.19 -0.33 27.17
C ASN A 541 -18.97 -1.08 26.60
N ILE A 542 -18.52 -0.71 25.40
CA ILE A 542 -17.31 -1.28 24.80
C ILE A 542 -16.06 -0.60 25.41
N GLY A 543 -15.19 -1.40 26.02
CA GLY A 543 -13.98 -0.95 26.70
C GLY A 543 -12.83 -0.53 25.77
N THR A 544 -11.67 -0.25 26.36
CA THR A 544 -10.42 0.12 25.67
C THR A 544 -9.43 -1.06 25.53
N SER A 545 -9.84 -2.30 25.81
CA SER A 545 -8.96 -3.45 25.65
C SER A 545 -8.50 -3.59 24.19
N SER A 546 -7.34 -4.18 23.95
CA SER A 546 -6.83 -4.42 22.58
C SER A 546 -7.83 -5.20 21.71
N SER A 547 -8.56 -6.15 22.32
CA SER A 547 -9.67 -6.84 21.68
C SER A 547 -10.81 -5.90 21.29
N ALA A 548 -11.19 -4.95 22.15
CA ALA A 548 -12.25 -3.99 21.90
C ALA A 548 -11.88 -2.99 20.79
N VAL A 549 -10.64 -2.49 20.79
CA VAL A 549 -10.09 -1.64 19.71
C VAL A 549 -10.22 -2.36 18.37
N LYS A 550 -9.77 -3.63 18.29
CA LYS A 550 -9.92 -4.45 17.08
C LYS A 550 -11.37 -4.56 16.61
N TYR A 551 -12.30 -4.82 17.54
CA TYR A 551 -13.73 -4.95 17.20
C TYR A 551 -14.31 -3.64 16.65
N ILE A 552 -13.93 -2.50 17.23
CA ILE A 552 -14.33 -1.19 16.74
C ILE A 552 -13.75 -0.97 15.33
N THR A 553 -12.46 -1.25 15.09
CA THR A 553 -11.83 -1.12 13.76
C THR A 553 -12.57 -1.93 12.69
N GLN A 554 -12.86 -3.21 12.96
CA GLN A 554 -13.54 -4.09 12.00
C GLN A 554 -14.98 -3.64 11.74
N SER A 555 -15.73 -3.29 12.78
CA SER A 555 -17.12 -2.84 12.66
C SER A 555 -17.24 -1.47 11.96
N LEU A 556 -16.35 -0.53 12.24
CA LEU A 556 -16.25 0.74 11.51
C LEU A 556 -15.94 0.49 10.03
N GLY A 557 -14.94 -0.34 9.71
CA GLY A 557 -14.61 -0.70 8.33
C GLY A 557 -15.79 -1.28 7.54
N ARG A 558 -16.58 -2.16 8.17
CA ARG A 558 -17.84 -2.66 7.58
C ARG A 558 -18.90 -1.57 7.45
N GLY A 559 -19.02 -0.69 8.45
CA GLY A 559 -20.02 0.38 8.49
C GLY A 559 -19.82 1.46 7.44
N VAL A 560 -18.57 1.76 7.05
CA VAL A 560 -18.27 2.83 6.10
C VAL A 560 -18.49 2.44 4.63
N ARG A 561 -18.91 1.20 4.35
CA ARG A 561 -19.16 0.76 2.97
C ARG A 561 -20.22 1.64 2.32
N ILE A 562 -19.95 2.08 1.10
CA ILE A 562 -20.84 2.95 0.34
C ILE A 562 -21.04 2.39 -1.07
N GLU A 563 -22.24 2.58 -1.60
CA GLU A 563 -22.58 2.34 -3.00
C GLU A 563 -23.77 3.24 -3.36
N PRO A 564 -23.53 4.48 -3.82
CA PRO A 564 -24.59 5.40 -4.23
C PRO A 564 -25.37 4.90 -5.43
N VAL A 565 -24.69 4.22 -6.35
CA VAL A 565 -25.23 3.61 -7.57
C VAL A 565 -24.69 2.19 -7.64
N LYS A 566 -25.49 1.23 -8.12
CA LYS A 566 -25.09 -0.18 -8.25
C LYS A 566 -23.69 -0.30 -8.87
N ASN A 567 -22.81 -1.09 -8.25
CA ASN A 567 -21.42 -1.34 -8.65
C ASN A 567 -20.47 -0.12 -8.58
N GLN A 568 -20.93 1.04 -8.10
CA GLN A 568 -20.10 2.24 -7.90
C GLN A 568 -19.88 2.48 -6.40
N ARG A 569 -18.75 1.99 -5.88
CA ARG A 569 -18.39 2.09 -4.45
C ARG A 569 -17.60 3.35 -4.14
N THR A 570 -18.14 4.51 -4.49
CA THR A 570 -17.43 5.79 -4.35
C THR A 570 -18.43 6.89 -4.03
N ARG A 571 -18.07 7.84 -3.16
CA ARG A 571 -18.91 9.01 -2.83
C ARG A 571 -19.29 9.81 -4.07
N LEU A 572 -20.50 10.38 -4.08
CA LEU A 572 -21.10 11.05 -5.24
C LEU A 572 -20.21 12.17 -5.80
N LYS A 573 -19.61 12.97 -4.93
CA LYS A 573 -18.72 14.06 -5.33
C LYS A 573 -17.53 13.55 -6.16
N LYS A 574 -16.96 12.42 -5.75
CA LYS A 574 -15.84 11.78 -6.45
C LYS A 574 -16.31 11.11 -7.74
N ILE A 575 -17.46 10.44 -7.72
CA ILE A 575 -18.12 9.91 -8.93
C ILE A 575 -18.30 10.99 -10.01
N LEU A 576 -18.76 12.19 -9.64
CA LEU A 576 -19.04 13.27 -10.60
C LEU A 576 -17.79 14.00 -11.11
N SER A 577 -16.67 13.90 -10.39
CA SER A 577 -15.41 14.62 -10.69
C SER A 577 -14.33 13.74 -11.32
N ARG A 578 -14.41 12.42 -11.17
CA ARG A 578 -13.42 11.48 -11.68
C ARG A 578 -13.56 11.25 -13.20
N PRO A 579 -12.50 11.48 -14.00
CA PRO A 579 -12.55 11.26 -15.44
C PRO A 579 -12.55 9.77 -15.82
N ASP A 580 -12.06 8.90 -14.93
CA ASP A 580 -12.00 7.44 -15.09
C ASP A 580 -13.36 6.74 -14.91
N ILE A 581 -14.37 7.43 -14.36
CA ILE A 581 -15.71 6.88 -14.14
C ILE A 581 -16.66 7.38 -15.24
N TYR A 582 -17.01 6.49 -16.18
CA TYR A 582 -18.01 6.82 -17.20
C TYR A 582 -19.43 6.75 -16.64
N ILE A 583 -20.17 7.83 -16.79
CA ILE A 583 -21.59 7.94 -16.44
C ILE A 583 -22.34 8.58 -17.59
N SER A 584 -23.47 7.99 -17.98
CA SER A 584 -24.32 8.53 -19.04
C SER A 584 -24.81 9.95 -18.71
N GLY A 585 -25.04 10.79 -19.72
CA GLY A 585 -25.47 12.17 -19.51
C GLY A 585 -26.77 12.28 -18.69
N GLU A 586 -27.72 11.37 -18.90
CA GLU A 586 -28.97 11.31 -18.14
C GLU A 586 -28.73 10.98 -16.66
N LEU A 587 -27.95 9.94 -16.37
CA LEU A 587 -27.63 9.54 -15.00
C LEU A 587 -26.88 10.66 -14.27
N LYS A 588 -25.96 11.36 -14.96
CA LYS A 588 -25.24 12.51 -14.41
C LYS A 588 -26.18 13.66 -14.01
N MET A 589 -27.26 13.90 -14.75
CA MET A 589 -28.26 14.92 -14.41
C MET A 589 -29.08 14.52 -13.17
N LYS A 590 -29.55 13.27 -13.10
CA LYS A 590 -30.26 12.74 -11.91
C LYS A 590 -29.39 12.77 -10.65
N LEU A 591 -28.11 12.44 -10.79
CA LEU A 591 -27.15 12.49 -9.69
C LEU A 591 -26.86 13.92 -9.20
N LYS A 592 -26.87 14.91 -10.09
CA LYS A 592 -26.73 16.32 -9.70
C LYS A 592 -27.95 16.85 -8.95
N SER A 593 -29.17 16.42 -9.30
CA SER A 593 -30.39 16.92 -8.63
C SER A 593 -30.53 16.47 -7.18
N ILE A 594 -29.87 15.37 -6.79
CA ILE A 594 -29.93 14.83 -5.42
C ILE A 594 -28.81 15.35 -4.50
N GLN A 595 -27.86 16.14 -5.02
CA GLN A 595 -26.60 16.45 -4.35
C GLN A 595 -26.76 17.16 -2.99
N GLU A 596 -27.86 17.88 -2.78
CA GLU A 596 -28.14 18.55 -1.51
C GLU A 596 -28.61 17.61 -0.39
N TYR A 597 -29.01 16.38 -0.73
CA TYR A 597 -29.55 15.40 0.22
C TYR A 597 -28.56 14.29 0.59
N VAL A 598 -27.45 14.14 -0.14
CA VAL A 598 -26.58 12.97 0.01
C VAL A 598 -25.59 13.05 1.17
N SER A 599 -25.16 14.24 1.60
CA SER A 599 -24.08 14.36 2.61
C SER A 599 -24.36 13.54 3.89
N PRO A 600 -25.58 13.51 4.45
CA PRO A 600 -25.90 12.63 5.58
C PRO A 600 -25.88 11.14 5.21
N LEU A 601 -26.33 10.77 4.01
CA LEU A 601 -26.33 9.37 3.53
C LEU A 601 -24.91 8.83 3.26
N GLU A 602 -23.97 9.73 2.96
CA GLU A 602 -22.53 9.42 2.82
C GLU A 602 -21.76 9.55 4.13
N THR A 603 -22.47 9.60 5.27
CA THR A 603 -21.90 9.69 6.61
C THR A 603 -22.29 8.44 7.43
N LEU A 604 -21.31 7.90 8.15
CA LEU A 604 -21.48 6.95 9.24
C LEU A 604 -21.45 7.73 10.56
N PHE A 605 -22.60 7.81 11.22
CA PHE A 605 -22.74 8.44 12.53
C PHE A 605 -22.43 7.40 13.62
N VAL A 606 -21.49 7.74 14.50
CA VAL A 606 -21.03 6.86 15.57
C VAL A 606 -21.41 7.46 16.92
N PHE A 607 -22.17 6.71 17.70
CA PHE A 607 -22.51 7.02 19.10
C PHE A 607 -21.83 5.98 19.99
N GLY A 608 -21.31 6.34 21.16
CA GLY A 608 -20.71 5.35 22.04
C GLY A 608 -20.46 5.79 23.48
N THR A 609 -20.40 4.82 24.40
CA THR A 609 -20.13 5.06 25.84
C THR A 609 -18.68 5.45 26.11
N ASN A 610 -17.74 5.02 25.26
CA ASN A 610 -16.32 5.20 25.49
C ASN A 610 -15.67 5.90 24.30
N LYS A 611 -15.73 7.23 24.29
CA LYS A 611 -15.14 8.06 23.25
C LYS A 611 -13.62 7.87 23.15
N ASN A 612 -12.95 7.61 24.26
CA ASN A 612 -11.51 7.38 24.26
C ASN A 612 -11.16 6.10 23.50
N ALA A 613 -11.95 5.02 23.61
CA ALA A 613 -11.75 3.80 22.83
C ALA A 613 -11.94 4.05 21.31
N ILE A 614 -12.99 4.78 20.93
CA ILE A 614 -13.26 5.10 19.52
C ILE A 614 -12.20 6.05 18.96
N LYS A 615 -11.83 7.09 19.71
CA LYS A 615 -10.74 8.00 19.35
C LYS A 615 -9.40 7.28 19.31
N GLN A 616 -9.13 6.34 20.20
CA GLN A 616 -7.93 5.51 20.11
C GLN A 616 -7.92 4.74 18.81
N VAL A 617 -9.03 4.18 18.31
CA VAL A 617 -9.04 3.51 17.00
C VAL A 617 -8.74 4.48 15.86
N ILE A 618 -9.32 5.69 15.92
CA ILE A 618 -9.13 6.72 14.88
C ILE A 618 -7.73 7.34 14.94
N ASN A 619 -7.15 7.45 16.13
CA ASN A 619 -5.84 8.05 16.38
C ASN A 619 -4.70 7.03 16.45
N PHE A 620 -4.95 5.72 16.66
CA PHE A 620 -3.96 4.65 16.46
C PHE A 620 -3.62 4.51 14.97
N GLU A 621 -4.51 4.96 14.07
CA GLU A 621 -4.15 5.19 12.67
C GLU A 621 -3.23 6.42 12.49
N GLU A 622 -2.91 7.17 13.55
CA GLU A 622 -2.00 8.32 13.57
C GLU A 622 -0.67 8.09 14.33
N GLU A 623 -0.42 6.93 14.93
CA GLU A 623 0.87 6.56 15.54
C GLU A 623 1.29 5.18 14.98
N GLU A 624 2.30 4.94 14.14
CA GLU A 624 3.52 5.65 13.76
C GLU A 624 3.55 5.88 12.24
N ASP A 625 3.03 7.00 11.77
CA ASP A 625 3.83 7.76 10.83
C ASP A 625 4.29 8.94 11.65
N PHE A 626 5.60 9.23 11.67
CA PHE A 626 6.00 10.61 11.90
C PHE A 626 5.08 11.43 10.99
N GLN A 627 4.15 12.22 11.54
CA GLN A 627 3.35 13.13 10.72
C GLN A 627 4.36 13.95 9.96
N THR A 628 4.67 13.55 8.74
CA THR A 628 5.79 14.08 8.00
C THR A 628 5.17 15.13 7.11
N VAL A 629 5.73 16.32 7.18
CA VAL A 629 5.40 17.41 6.30
C VAL A 629 6.47 17.43 5.22
N ASP A 630 6.04 17.57 3.98
CA ASP A 630 6.97 17.75 2.87
C ASP A 630 7.65 19.12 3.00
N LEU A 631 8.97 19.10 3.15
CA LEU A 631 9.84 20.24 2.98
C LEU A 631 10.16 20.35 1.48
N LYS A 632 9.55 21.34 0.83
CA LYS A 632 9.81 21.65 -0.57
C LYS A 632 10.94 22.67 -0.66
N LEU A 633 12.10 22.24 -1.12
CA LEU A 633 13.15 23.15 -1.54
C LEU A 633 12.90 23.62 -2.98
N THR A 634 13.58 24.67 -3.38
CA THR A 634 13.46 25.26 -4.71
C THR A 634 14.78 25.17 -5.44
N ASN A 635 14.70 25.01 -6.76
CA ASN A 635 15.87 25.09 -7.62
C ASN A 635 16.50 26.49 -7.54
N THR A 636 17.79 26.56 -7.81
CA THR A 636 18.53 27.82 -7.86
C THR A 636 18.14 28.57 -9.13
N ASP A 637 17.47 29.70 -8.97
CA ASP A 637 17.00 30.58 -10.05
C ASP A 637 18.16 31.41 -10.62
N ASP A 638 18.89 30.88 -11.61
CA ASP A 638 20.03 31.58 -12.21
C ASP A 638 20.16 31.49 -13.75
N ASN A 639 19.11 31.01 -14.43
CA ASN A 639 18.98 30.94 -15.89
C ASN A 639 20.19 30.32 -16.63
N ARG A 640 20.97 29.45 -15.96
CA ARG A 640 22.07 28.73 -16.62
C ARG A 640 21.54 27.54 -17.41
N LEU A 641 22.11 27.31 -18.59
CA LEU A 641 21.79 26.15 -19.42
C LEU A 641 22.39 24.90 -18.78
N LEU A 642 21.56 23.99 -18.28
CA LEU A 642 22.01 22.72 -17.69
C LEU A 642 21.55 21.56 -18.56
N LEU A 643 22.50 20.76 -19.05
CA LEU A 643 22.25 19.71 -20.03
C LEU A 643 22.27 18.32 -19.42
N LYS A 644 21.39 17.44 -19.91
CA LYS A 644 21.42 16.00 -19.68
C LYS A 644 21.44 15.23 -21.01
N PRO A 645 22.07 14.05 -21.07
CA PRO A 645 21.96 13.17 -22.23
C PRO A 645 20.60 12.45 -22.26
N THR A 646 20.04 12.28 -23.45
CA THR A 646 18.86 11.44 -23.70
C THR A 646 19.18 10.27 -24.62
N TYR A 647 18.37 9.22 -24.52
CA TYR A 647 18.65 7.94 -25.18
C TYR A 647 17.38 7.36 -25.79
N VAL A 648 17.54 6.79 -26.98
CA VAL A 648 16.49 6.05 -27.68
C VAL A 648 16.90 4.61 -27.88
N LEU A 649 15.90 3.74 -28.01
CA LEU A 649 16.13 2.37 -28.44
C LEU A 649 16.60 2.38 -29.90
N ASN A 650 17.72 1.70 -30.17
CA ASN A 650 18.29 1.60 -31.50
C ASN A 650 17.26 1.03 -32.51
N LYS A 651 17.19 1.58 -33.72
CA LYS A 651 16.31 1.08 -34.78
C LYS A 651 16.95 -0.13 -35.48
N TYR A 652 16.20 -1.23 -35.54
CA TYR A 652 16.52 -2.55 -36.13
C TYR A 652 17.70 -2.57 -37.12
N MET A 653 18.89 -2.87 -36.61
CA MET A 653 19.94 -3.52 -37.41
C MET A 653 20.43 -4.73 -36.63
N ILE A 654 20.24 -5.92 -37.21
CA ILE A 654 20.69 -7.21 -36.65
C ILE A 654 22.21 -7.21 -36.41
N ASP A 655 22.95 -6.36 -37.12
CA ASP A 655 24.40 -6.22 -37.02
C ASP A 655 24.88 -5.52 -35.72
N ASN A 656 23.98 -4.97 -34.90
CA ASN A 656 24.31 -4.25 -33.65
C ASN A 656 23.68 -4.88 -32.39
N ILE A 657 23.40 -6.19 -32.40
CA ILE A 657 22.95 -6.92 -31.21
C ILE A 657 24.16 -7.11 -30.29
N PRO A 658 24.10 -6.77 -28.98
CA PRO A 658 25.20 -7.02 -28.08
C PRO A 658 25.51 -8.51 -27.99
N LYS A 659 26.77 -8.85 -27.78
CA LYS A 659 27.17 -10.26 -27.69
C LYS A 659 26.55 -10.90 -26.44
N PHE A 660 25.88 -12.03 -26.65
CA PHE A 660 25.35 -12.90 -25.62
C PHE A 660 26.49 -13.68 -24.99
N LYS A 661 26.74 -13.45 -23.70
CA LYS A 661 27.81 -14.14 -22.97
C LYS A 661 27.40 -15.56 -22.62
N ILE A 662 28.19 -16.54 -23.04
CA ILE A 662 27.91 -17.97 -22.86
C ILE A 662 29.17 -18.77 -22.52
N GLY A 663 29.03 -19.77 -21.65
CA GLY A 663 30.08 -20.71 -21.32
C GLY A 663 30.33 -21.71 -22.45
N LEU A 664 31.58 -22.15 -22.62
CA LEU A 664 31.95 -23.11 -23.67
C LEU A 664 31.11 -24.40 -23.62
N GLU A 665 31.01 -25.04 -22.45
CA GLU A 665 30.22 -26.27 -22.27
C GLU A 665 28.72 -26.04 -22.53
N THR A 666 28.14 -24.96 -22.02
CA THR A 666 26.76 -24.59 -22.34
C THR A 666 26.52 -24.40 -23.84
N LEU A 667 27.43 -23.75 -24.57
CA LEU A 667 27.28 -23.57 -26.01
C LEU A 667 27.26 -24.92 -26.76
N LYS A 668 28.01 -25.92 -26.28
CA LYS A 668 27.95 -27.28 -26.81
C LYS A 668 26.57 -27.91 -26.57
N TYR A 669 26.05 -27.84 -25.34
CA TYR A 669 24.73 -28.38 -25.02
C TYR A 669 23.59 -27.67 -25.76
N LEU A 670 23.70 -26.34 -25.93
CA LEU A 670 22.77 -25.55 -26.73
C LEU A 670 22.78 -25.98 -28.20
N TYR A 671 23.96 -26.25 -28.76
CA TYR A 671 24.10 -26.77 -30.11
C TYR A 671 23.47 -28.16 -30.26
N GLU A 672 23.71 -29.08 -29.32
CA GLU A 672 23.08 -30.41 -29.31
C GLU A 672 21.55 -30.32 -29.23
N TYR A 673 21.05 -29.46 -28.33
CA TYR A 673 19.62 -29.23 -28.15
C TYR A 673 18.94 -28.74 -29.44
N VAL A 674 19.50 -27.70 -30.06
CA VAL A 674 18.97 -27.13 -31.32
C VAL A 674 18.99 -28.14 -32.47
N ASN A 675 19.99 -29.01 -32.53
CA ASN A 675 20.11 -30.02 -33.58
C ASN A 675 19.30 -31.30 -33.31
N SER A 676 18.89 -31.54 -32.06
CA SER A 676 18.09 -32.71 -31.69
C SER A 676 16.64 -32.63 -32.16
N MET A 677 16.16 -31.44 -32.53
CA MET A 677 14.75 -31.19 -32.90
C MET A 677 14.64 -30.50 -34.26
N PRO A 678 13.66 -30.87 -35.11
CA PRO A 678 13.38 -30.12 -36.32
C PRO A 678 12.78 -28.74 -35.99
N ILE A 679 12.99 -27.76 -36.88
CA ILE A 679 12.69 -26.34 -36.59
C ILE A 679 11.21 -26.06 -36.33
N ASN A 680 10.30 -26.84 -36.91
CA ASN A 680 8.86 -26.75 -36.65
C ASN A 680 8.51 -27.13 -35.19
N VAL A 681 9.25 -28.05 -34.56
CA VAL A 681 9.07 -28.40 -33.15
C VAL A 681 9.51 -27.25 -32.26
N LEU A 682 10.67 -26.65 -32.53
CA LEU A 682 11.13 -25.46 -31.81
C LEU A 682 10.14 -24.28 -31.97
N LEU A 683 9.57 -24.11 -33.17
CA LEU A 683 8.51 -23.12 -33.41
C LEU A 683 7.28 -23.34 -32.53
N MET A 684 6.81 -24.58 -32.41
CA MET A 684 5.64 -24.90 -31.58
C MET A 684 5.95 -24.79 -30.08
N MET A 685 7.16 -25.18 -29.64
CA MET A 685 7.55 -25.15 -28.23
C MET A 685 7.75 -23.74 -27.67
N TYR A 686 8.29 -22.84 -28.50
CA TYR A 686 8.67 -21.50 -28.03
C TYR A 686 7.75 -20.38 -28.54
N ASN A 687 6.79 -20.68 -29.42
CA ASN A 687 5.83 -19.73 -30.00
C ASN A 687 6.50 -18.45 -30.55
N GLY A 688 7.74 -18.56 -31.02
CA GLY A 688 8.57 -17.45 -31.51
C GLY A 688 8.38 -17.20 -33.02
N HIS A 689 8.83 -16.04 -33.50
CA HIS A 689 8.70 -15.73 -34.93
C HIS A 689 9.57 -16.68 -35.77
N PRO A 690 9.08 -17.22 -36.92
CA PRO A 690 9.83 -18.17 -37.75
C PRO A 690 11.25 -17.73 -38.14
N LEU A 691 11.43 -16.43 -38.39
CA LEU A 691 12.74 -15.87 -38.71
C LEU A 691 13.68 -15.81 -37.49
N GLU A 692 13.16 -15.54 -36.28
CA GLU A 692 13.98 -15.44 -35.06
C GLU A 692 14.54 -16.81 -34.68
N ILE A 693 13.69 -17.83 -34.67
CA ILE A 693 14.07 -19.22 -34.36
C ILE A 693 15.08 -19.75 -35.39
N LYS A 694 14.89 -19.42 -36.67
CA LYS A 694 15.85 -19.77 -37.72
C LYS A 694 17.20 -19.08 -37.50
N LEU A 695 17.20 -17.78 -37.23
CA LEU A 695 18.40 -17.01 -36.97
C LEU A 695 19.16 -17.54 -35.76
N ILE A 696 18.48 -17.80 -34.64
CA ILE A 696 19.11 -18.36 -33.44
C ILE A 696 19.77 -19.70 -33.74
N ASN A 697 19.10 -20.58 -34.49
CA ASN A 697 19.67 -21.86 -34.87
C ASN A 697 20.92 -21.70 -35.74
N ASP A 698 20.88 -20.79 -36.71
CA ASP A 698 22.02 -20.49 -37.59
C ASP A 698 23.20 -19.90 -36.79
N TYR A 699 22.93 -19.00 -35.83
CA TYR A 699 23.95 -18.41 -34.96
C TYR A 699 24.56 -19.42 -33.98
N VAL A 700 23.76 -20.28 -33.36
CA VAL A 700 24.25 -21.35 -32.47
C VAL A 700 25.17 -22.31 -33.23
N LYS A 701 24.79 -22.69 -34.46
CA LYS A 701 25.63 -23.54 -35.32
C LYS A 701 26.94 -22.85 -35.68
N THR A 702 26.87 -21.59 -36.12
CA THR A 702 28.05 -20.81 -36.49
C THR A 702 29.00 -20.64 -35.31
N ALA A 703 28.48 -20.30 -34.12
CA ALA A 703 29.26 -20.14 -32.92
C ALA A 703 29.93 -21.45 -32.47
N TYR A 704 29.22 -22.57 -32.59
CA TYR A 704 29.79 -23.89 -32.33
C TYR A 704 30.91 -24.25 -33.32
N GLU A 705 30.72 -23.99 -34.61
CA GLU A 705 31.74 -24.20 -35.64
C GLU A 705 32.99 -23.33 -35.41
N ASN A 706 32.81 -22.07 -34.98
CA ASN A 706 33.89 -21.14 -34.67
C ASN A 706 34.84 -21.66 -33.56
N ILE A 707 34.35 -22.51 -32.65
CA ILE A 707 35.17 -23.18 -31.63
C ILE A 707 36.25 -24.06 -32.29
N PHE A 708 35.91 -24.84 -33.32
CA PHE A 708 36.83 -25.82 -33.93
C PHE A 708 37.95 -25.19 -34.74
N ILE A 709 37.73 -23.96 -35.24
CA ILE A 709 38.71 -23.21 -36.03
C ILE A 709 39.49 -22.18 -35.19
N ASN A 710 39.39 -22.24 -33.85
CA ASN A 710 40.01 -21.30 -32.90
C ASN A 710 39.71 -19.83 -33.22
N LYS A 711 38.49 -19.55 -33.70
CA LYS A 711 38.04 -18.19 -33.99
C LYS A 711 37.26 -17.68 -32.79
N THR A 712 37.85 -16.76 -32.03
CA THR A 712 37.28 -16.20 -30.80
C THR A 712 36.23 -15.11 -31.05
N GLU A 713 36.11 -14.62 -32.28
CA GLU A 713 35.14 -13.59 -32.65
C GLU A 713 33.91 -14.19 -33.32
N ASP A 714 32.81 -14.27 -32.56
CA ASP A 714 31.47 -14.52 -33.08
C ASP A 714 30.63 -13.21 -33.13
N LYS A 715 29.61 -13.20 -34.01
CA LYS A 715 28.72 -12.04 -34.19
C LYS A 715 27.74 -11.88 -33.04
N ILE A 716 27.23 -12.98 -32.49
CA ILE A 716 26.18 -12.97 -31.46
C ILE A 716 26.69 -13.50 -30.13
N PHE A 717 27.66 -14.42 -30.09
CA PHE A 717 28.13 -14.99 -28.83
C PHE A 717 29.49 -14.43 -28.38
N GLU A 718 29.64 -14.26 -27.07
CA GLU A 718 30.94 -14.07 -26.42
C GLU A 718 31.19 -15.31 -25.55
N VAL A 719 32.11 -16.17 -25.99
CA VAL A 719 32.34 -17.47 -25.37
C VAL A 719 33.40 -17.36 -24.29
N HIS A 720 33.07 -17.83 -23.09
CA HIS A 720 33.96 -17.79 -21.92
C HIS A 720 34.25 -19.19 -21.38
N ASP A 721 35.47 -19.39 -20.89
CA ASP A 721 35.86 -20.60 -20.14
C ASP A 721 35.43 -20.56 -18.67
N ALA A 722 34.94 -19.41 -18.19
CA ALA A 722 34.59 -19.19 -16.79
C ALA A 722 33.29 -19.90 -16.37
N TYR A 723 33.26 -20.44 -15.15
CA TYR A 723 32.10 -21.11 -14.54
C TYR A 723 30.83 -20.25 -14.51
N TYR A 724 30.99 -18.92 -14.43
CA TYR A 724 29.89 -17.96 -14.26
C TYR A 724 28.93 -17.88 -15.45
N TYR A 725 29.38 -18.22 -16.66
CA TYR A 725 28.55 -18.15 -17.88
C TYR A 725 27.98 -19.51 -18.30
N GLN A 726 28.07 -20.51 -17.42
CA GLN A 726 27.49 -21.83 -17.65
C GLN A 726 25.99 -21.81 -17.30
N TYR A 727 25.14 -21.94 -18.31
CA TYR A 727 23.71 -22.20 -18.16
C TYR A 727 23.48 -23.71 -18.17
N LYS A 728 22.80 -24.20 -17.15
CA LYS A 728 22.49 -25.64 -17.01
C LYS A 728 21.17 -26.00 -17.68
N ASP A 729 20.25 -25.05 -17.80
CA ASP A 729 18.94 -25.22 -18.44
C ASP A 729 18.98 -24.64 -19.85
N ILE A 730 19.04 -25.54 -20.84
CA ILE A 730 19.14 -25.20 -22.25
C ILE A 730 17.80 -24.70 -22.82
N PRO A 731 16.63 -25.28 -22.49
CA PRO A 731 15.34 -24.72 -22.87
C PRO A 731 15.14 -23.25 -22.43
N ARG A 732 15.40 -22.93 -21.15
CA ARG A 732 15.28 -21.55 -20.65
C ARG A 732 16.27 -20.62 -21.31
N LEU A 733 17.51 -21.08 -21.53
CA LEU A 733 18.51 -20.35 -22.30
C LEU A 733 18.02 -20.05 -23.73
N TYR A 734 17.38 -21.02 -24.39
CA TYR A 734 16.86 -20.84 -25.74
C TYR A 734 15.76 -19.77 -25.78
N ARG A 735 14.87 -19.74 -24.79
CA ARG A 735 13.86 -18.67 -24.64
C ARG A 735 14.53 -17.30 -24.39
N ARG A 736 15.55 -17.23 -23.53
CA ARG A 736 16.35 -16.01 -23.32
C ARG A 736 17.03 -15.53 -24.60
N LEU A 737 17.46 -16.44 -25.48
CA LEU A 737 18.03 -16.07 -26.79
C LEU A 737 16.98 -15.47 -27.73
N ILE A 738 15.74 -15.98 -27.71
CA ILE A 738 14.63 -15.38 -28.47
C ILE A 738 14.40 -13.93 -28.04
N ASP A 739 14.44 -13.65 -26.75
CA ASP A 739 14.27 -12.29 -26.25
C ASP A 739 15.51 -11.42 -26.47
N HIS A 740 16.71 -12.00 -26.42
CA HIS A 740 17.95 -11.33 -26.80
C HIS A 740 17.94 -10.88 -28.27
N MET A 741 17.31 -11.61 -29.18
CA MET A 741 17.13 -11.19 -30.58
C MET A 741 16.21 -9.96 -30.73
N LYS A 742 15.29 -9.78 -29.77
CA LYS A 742 14.40 -8.61 -29.69
C LYS A 742 15.08 -7.43 -28.99
N PHE A 743 16.20 -7.66 -28.31
CA PHE A 743 16.94 -6.65 -27.57
C PHE A 743 17.35 -5.45 -28.46
N ARG A 744 17.22 -4.26 -27.91
CA ARG A 744 17.65 -3.00 -28.53
C ARG A 744 18.47 -2.22 -27.51
N GLU A 745 19.75 -1.99 -27.77
CA GLU A 745 20.56 -1.10 -26.93
C GLU A 745 19.98 0.32 -26.94
N ARG A 746 20.06 0.99 -25.79
CA ARG A 746 19.81 2.43 -25.72
C ARG A 746 21.04 3.17 -26.23
N ILE A 747 20.86 3.90 -27.33
CA ILE A 747 21.90 4.75 -27.92
C ILE A 747 21.63 6.20 -27.57
N PHE A 748 22.69 6.99 -27.47
CA PHE A 748 22.57 8.44 -27.29
C PHE A 748 21.82 9.05 -28.47
N GLU A 749 20.80 9.85 -28.17
CA GLU A 749 20.01 10.59 -29.16
C GLU A 749 20.52 12.02 -29.27
N GLN A 750 20.41 12.77 -28.18
CA GLN A 750 20.76 14.18 -28.12
C GLN A 750 20.98 14.64 -26.67
N PHE A 751 21.41 15.90 -26.52
CA PHE A 751 21.32 16.59 -25.24
C PHE A 751 20.00 17.35 -25.14
N GLU A 752 19.44 17.38 -23.95
CA GLU A 752 18.28 18.19 -23.60
C GLU A 752 18.59 19.03 -22.38
N GLU A 753 17.89 20.16 -22.25
CA GLU A 753 17.95 20.97 -21.03
C GLU A 753 17.20 20.22 -19.92
N ILE A 754 17.66 20.39 -18.68
CA ILE A 754 17.03 19.76 -17.52
C ILE A 754 15.69 20.46 -17.25
N ASP A 755 14.62 19.67 -17.23
CA ASP A 755 13.24 20.05 -16.94
C ASP A 755 12.59 18.98 -16.03
N GLY A 756 12.78 19.14 -14.72
CA GLY A 756 12.14 18.30 -13.71
C GLY A 756 12.72 16.90 -13.51
N GLU A 757 13.85 16.55 -14.13
CA GLU A 757 14.49 15.23 -13.93
C GLU A 757 15.22 15.09 -12.60
N ILE A 758 15.65 16.20 -12.00
CA ILE A 758 16.22 16.25 -10.65
C ILE A 758 15.14 16.84 -9.74
N ARG A 759 14.54 16.00 -8.89
CA ARG A 759 13.34 16.36 -8.10
C ARG A 759 13.33 15.80 -6.69
N HIS A 760 14.36 15.06 -6.30
CA HIS A 760 14.45 14.46 -4.96
C HIS A 760 14.32 15.50 -3.82
N PHE A 761 14.82 16.72 -4.02
CA PHE A 761 14.75 17.83 -3.06
C PHE A 761 13.33 18.39 -2.84
N GLU A 762 12.37 18.08 -3.71
CA GLU A 762 10.97 18.51 -3.57
C GLU A 762 10.17 17.62 -2.62
N SER A 763 10.74 16.48 -2.21
CA SER A 763 10.05 15.41 -1.47
C SER A 763 10.79 15.04 -0.18
N ILE A 764 11.46 16.00 0.45
CA ILE A 764 12.10 15.80 1.77
C ILE A 764 11.00 15.71 2.81
N LYS A 765 10.93 14.60 3.55
CA LYS A 765 9.90 14.38 4.57
C LYS A 765 10.46 14.71 5.94
N VAL A 766 9.79 15.59 6.70
CA VAL A 766 10.24 16.04 8.02
C VAL A 766 9.13 15.86 9.04
N SER A 767 9.43 15.32 10.22
CA SER A 767 8.49 15.28 11.34
C SER A 767 7.89 16.65 11.64
N ARG A 768 6.56 16.71 11.79
CA ARG A 768 5.81 17.95 12.02
C ARG A 768 6.28 18.70 13.26
N SER A 769 6.75 18.00 14.28
CA SER A 769 7.30 18.63 15.49
C SER A 769 8.61 19.37 15.26
N LYS A 770 9.39 18.99 14.24
CA LYS A 770 10.70 19.59 13.90
C LYS A 770 10.62 20.54 12.69
N TYR A 771 9.56 20.45 11.89
CA TYR A 771 9.37 21.22 10.64
C TYR A 771 9.57 22.73 10.79
N ASP A 772 8.87 23.37 11.74
CA ASP A 772 8.94 24.83 11.91
C ASP A 772 10.34 25.31 12.34
N ASN A 773 11.04 24.53 13.16
CA ASN A 773 12.39 24.85 13.61
C ASN A 773 13.41 24.65 12.49
N LEU A 774 13.26 23.59 11.69
CA LEU A 774 14.10 23.35 10.52
C LEU A 774 13.91 24.46 9.48
N LEU A 775 12.67 24.89 9.21
CA LEU A 775 12.38 26.02 8.33
C LEU A 775 13.02 27.33 8.80
N LYS A 776 13.05 27.60 10.12
CA LYS A 776 13.76 28.76 10.67
C LYS A 776 15.25 28.69 10.35
N LYS A 777 15.88 27.52 10.52
CA LYS A 777 17.30 27.32 10.20
C LYS A 777 17.60 27.46 8.71
N ILE A 778 16.74 26.93 7.84
CA ILE A 778 16.85 27.13 6.39
C ILE A 778 16.84 28.62 6.02
N LYS A 779 15.95 29.40 6.66
CA LYS A 779 15.87 30.86 6.43
C LYS A 779 17.10 31.64 6.92
N GLU A 780 17.92 31.09 7.83
CA GLU A 780 19.17 31.72 8.27
C GLU A 780 20.26 31.63 7.18
N VAL A 781 20.15 30.65 6.28
CA VAL A 781 21.16 30.27 5.28
C VAL A 781 20.76 30.75 3.86
N TYR A 782 19.45 30.84 3.57
CA TYR A 782 18.92 31.26 2.28
C TYR A 782 19.21 32.74 1.96
N PRO A 783 19.70 33.10 0.75
CA PRO A 783 19.90 34.50 0.37
C PRO A 783 18.56 35.22 0.27
N ARG A 784 18.42 36.33 0.98
CA ARG A 784 17.39 37.32 0.64
C ARG A 784 17.77 37.85 -0.74
N LYS A 785 16.97 37.56 -1.78
CA LYS A 785 17.07 38.24 -3.08
C LYS A 785 17.31 39.72 -2.77
N ASN A 786 18.43 40.27 -3.26
CA ASN A 786 18.76 41.68 -3.11
C ASN A 786 17.48 42.48 -3.30
N HIS A 787 17.07 43.19 -2.24
CA HIS A 787 16.00 44.16 -2.36
C HIS A 787 16.34 45.04 -3.56
N ALA A 788 15.32 45.32 -4.38
CA ALA A 788 15.30 46.48 -5.26
C ALA A 788 16.10 47.60 -4.60
N GLU A 789 17.12 48.12 -5.30
CA GLU A 789 17.80 49.34 -4.90
C GLU A 789 16.71 50.33 -4.46
N ILE A 790 16.66 50.63 -3.16
CA ILE A 790 15.93 51.80 -2.72
C ILE A 790 16.67 52.93 -3.40
N ASP A 791 16.01 53.56 -4.37
CA ASP A 791 16.51 54.75 -5.04
C ASP A 791 16.87 55.77 -3.96
N LEU A 792 18.18 55.86 -3.66
CA LEU A 792 18.73 56.64 -2.59
C LEU A 792 18.41 58.12 -2.80
N GLU A 793 18.24 58.57 -4.04
CA GLU A 793 17.82 59.93 -4.34
C GLU A 793 16.37 60.17 -3.92
N SER A 794 15.47 59.21 -4.16
CA SER A 794 14.07 59.31 -3.71
C SER A 794 13.94 59.26 -2.18
N PHE A 795 14.71 58.41 -1.51
CA PHE A 795 14.71 58.30 -0.04
C PHE A 795 15.31 59.56 0.61
N LEU A 796 16.41 60.08 0.08
CA LEU A 796 16.99 61.34 0.56
C LEU A 796 16.09 62.54 0.24
N SER A 797 15.35 62.51 -0.87
CA SER A 797 14.32 63.51 -1.22
C SER A 797 13.13 63.45 -0.25
N ASP A 798 12.65 62.26 0.14
CA ASP A 798 11.54 62.09 1.07
C ASP A 798 11.92 62.46 2.52
N VAL A 799 13.18 62.27 2.91
CA VAL A 799 13.71 62.79 4.18
C VAL A 799 13.86 64.32 4.14
N LYS A 800 14.41 64.88 3.05
CA LYS A 800 14.56 66.35 2.89
C LYS A 800 13.22 67.09 2.77
N SER A 801 12.19 66.45 2.22
CA SER A 801 10.84 67.02 2.09
C SER A 801 9.97 66.82 3.33
N GLY A 802 10.49 66.15 4.38
CA GLY A 802 9.77 65.93 5.63
C GLY A 802 8.66 64.88 5.58
N LYS A 803 8.57 64.11 4.47
CA LYS A 803 7.64 62.98 4.33
C LYS A 803 8.00 61.81 5.25
N ILE A 804 9.30 61.63 5.52
CA ILE A 804 9.81 60.67 6.49
C ILE A 804 10.52 61.45 7.58
N SER A 805 10.15 61.23 8.84
CA SER A 805 10.79 61.90 9.97
C SER A 805 12.25 61.43 10.15
N GLU A 806 13.15 62.29 10.60
CA GLU A 806 14.56 61.92 10.84
C GLU A 806 14.69 60.71 11.79
N ASN A 807 13.78 60.58 12.76
CA ASN A 807 13.73 59.43 13.67
C ASN A 807 13.28 58.12 12.99
N GLU A 808 12.37 58.18 12.03
CA GLU A 808 12.01 56.99 11.23
C GLU A 808 13.11 56.62 10.25
N ALA A 809 13.75 57.60 9.61
CA ALA A 809 14.90 57.38 8.75
C ALA A 809 16.07 56.71 9.52
N LEU A 810 16.36 57.19 10.74
CA LEU A 810 17.36 56.58 11.62
C LEU A 810 16.96 55.16 12.07
N LYS A 811 15.68 54.87 12.34
CA LYS A 811 15.21 53.51 12.65
C LYS A 811 15.32 52.57 11.45
N ILE A 812 15.04 53.06 10.24
CA ILE A 812 15.18 52.28 9.00
C ILE A 812 16.66 52.00 8.73
N MET A 813 17.52 53.01 8.84
CA MET A 813 18.98 52.86 8.70
C MET A 813 19.57 51.94 9.78
N ALA A 814 19.12 52.03 11.03
CA ALA A 814 19.53 51.13 12.10
C ALA A 814 19.07 49.69 11.87
N LYS A 815 17.85 49.47 11.35
CA LYS A 815 17.36 48.14 10.94
C LYS A 815 18.16 47.55 9.77
N LEU A 816 18.64 48.39 8.85
CA LEU A 816 19.48 47.98 7.73
C LEU A 816 20.92 47.67 8.18
N GLN A 817 21.46 48.41 9.15
CA GLN A 817 22.79 48.18 9.71
C GLN A 817 22.88 47.01 10.72
N GLN A 818 21.75 46.57 11.30
CA GLN A 818 21.70 45.52 12.34
C GLN A 818 21.56 44.07 11.84
N ASN A 819 21.49 43.79 10.54
CA ASN A 819 21.59 42.42 10.03
C ASN A 819 22.83 42.21 9.14
N PRO A 820 24.05 42.32 9.69
CA PRO A 820 25.25 41.83 9.02
C PRO A 820 25.37 40.31 9.20
N SER A 821 25.93 39.63 8.20
CA SER A 821 26.28 38.19 8.13
C SER A 821 25.13 37.18 7.95
N GLN A 822 24.88 36.85 6.69
CA GLN A 822 24.28 35.60 6.25
C GLN A 822 25.22 34.44 6.63
N LEU A 823 24.71 33.36 7.23
CA LEU A 823 25.53 32.19 7.57
C LEU A 823 25.61 31.28 6.34
N GLU A 824 26.83 30.89 5.92
CA GLU A 824 27.02 29.90 4.84
C GLU A 824 26.52 28.50 5.25
N GLU A 825 26.60 28.20 6.54
CA GLU A 825 26.29 26.89 7.11
C GLU A 825 25.69 27.04 8.51
N VAL A 826 24.64 26.28 8.80
CA VAL A 826 24.05 26.18 10.12
C VAL A 826 23.79 24.73 10.48
N SER A 827 24.07 24.37 11.73
CA SER A 827 23.73 23.07 12.27
C SER A 827 22.34 23.04 12.90
N PHE A 828 21.73 21.87 12.87
CA PHE A 828 20.46 21.57 13.51
C PHE A 828 20.62 20.31 14.38
N ASP A 829 20.06 20.34 15.59
CA ASP A 829 19.99 19.21 16.55
C ASP A 829 21.38 18.61 16.87
N ASP A 830 22.14 19.30 17.74
CA ASP A 830 23.48 18.88 18.21
C ASP A 830 24.50 18.54 17.10
N ASN A 831 24.44 19.22 15.96
CA ASN A 831 25.32 19.03 14.78
C ASN A 831 25.11 17.72 13.99
N ASN A 832 23.97 17.05 14.17
CA ASN A 832 23.63 15.87 13.39
C ASN A 832 23.27 16.23 11.94
N ILE A 833 22.49 17.31 11.76
CA ILE A 833 22.11 17.84 10.45
C ILE A 833 22.87 19.14 10.18
N ILE A 834 23.38 19.26 8.96
CA ILE A 834 24.01 20.46 8.43
C ILE A 834 23.17 20.99 7.28
N ILE A 835 22.85 22.28 7.34
CA ILE A 835 22.12 23.02 6.31
C ILE A 835 23.09 24.05 5.74
N LYS A 836 23.40 23.92 4.46
CA LYS A 836 24.45 24.69 3.81
C LYS A 836 23.95 25.36 2.53
N TYR A 837 24.25 26.63 2.36
CA TYR A 837 24.05 27.31 1.09
C TYR A 837 25.25 27.07 0.20
N PHE A 838 25.02 26.57 -1.02
CA PHE A 838 26.05 26.36 -2.02
C PHE A 838 25.57 27.01 -3.33
N PRO A 839 26.03 28.22 -3.68
CA PRO A 839 25.51 28.99 -4.83
C PRO A 839 25.54 28.21 -6.15
N GLU A 840 26.55 27.35 -6.32
CA GLU A 840 26.78 26.53 -7.50
C GLU A 840 25.95 25.24 -7.53
N HIS A 841 25.14 24.96 -6.51
CA HIS A 841 24.28 23.79 -6.49
C HIS A 841 22.96 24.01 -7.24
N TYR A 842 22.41 22.95 -7.84
CA TYR A 842 21.17 22.97 -8.61
C TYR A 842 19.94 23.39 -7.77
N TYR A 843 19.91 23.03 -6.50
CA TYR A 843 18.89 23.49 -5.54
C TYR A 843 19.55 23.96 -4.25
N ASN A 844 18.89 24.85 -3.52
CA ASN A 844 19.43 25.38 -2.27
C ASN A 844 18.36 25.44 -1.16
N PRO A 845 18.77 25.27 0.11
CA PRO A 845 20.10 24.83 0.57
C PRO A 845 20.32 23.32 0.37
N ILE A 846 21.56 22.88 0.45
CA ILE A 846 21.89 21.44 0.60
C ILE A 846 21.70 21.06 2.06
N ILE A 847 21.04 19.93 2.32
CA ILE A 847 20.87 19.36 3.66
C ILE A 847 21.55 18.00 3.70
N TYR A 848 22.53 17.85 4.60
CA TYR A 848 23.24 16.59 4.77
C TYR A 848 23.46 16.23 6.24
N SER A 849 23.71 14.95 6.52
CA SER A 849 23.90 14.42 7.87
C SER A 849 25.26 13.75 8.05
N ASN A 850 25.83 13.87 9.24
CA ASN A 850 27.04 13.14 9.64
C ASN A 850 26.74 11.72 10.16
N ILE A 851 25.48 11.44 10.49
CA ILE A 851 25.01 10.15 11.00
C ILE A 851 24.00 9.57 10.00
N GLN A 852 24.06 8.27 9.76
CA GLN A 852 23.02 7.57 9.00
C GLN A 852 21.73 7.49 9.84
N ASP A 853 20.57 7.52 9.18
CA ASP A 853 19.26 7.24 9.79
C ASP A 853 18.82 8.19 10.92
N ILE A 854 18.42 9.41 10.53
CA ILE A 854 17.77 10.36 11.44
C ILE A 854 16.26 10.12 11.41
N GLY A 855 15.70 9.58 12.49
CA GLY A 855 14.29 9.16 12.54
C GLY A 855 13.25 10.25 12.22
N TYR A 856 13.59 11.53 12.28
CA TYR A 856 12.64 12.63 12.04
C TYR A 856 12.80 13.34 10.68
N ILE A 857 13.76 12.96 9.82
CA ILE A 857 13.92 13.56 8.49
C ILE A 857 14.42 12.54 7.45
N ASN A 858 13.75 12.47 6.30
CA ASN A 858 14.06 11.55 5.21
C ASN A 858 14.20 12.29 3.87
N GLY A 859 15.04 11.77 2.97
CA GLY A 859 15.29 12.35 1.65
C GLY A 859 16.41 13.42 1.62
N ILE A 860 17.27 13.44 2.64
CA ILE A 860 18.48 14.28 2.70
C ILE A 860 19.73 13.46 2.34
N ILE A 861 20.87 14.13 2.17
CA ILE A 861 22.14 13.47 1.85
C ILE A 861 22.75 12.88 3.13
N ASN A 862 22.77 11.55 3.26
CA ASN A 862 23.29 10.87 4.46
C ASN A 862 24.21 9.68 4.13
N VAL A 863 24.51 9.44 2.86
CA VAL A 863 25.45 8.40 2.44
C VAL A 863 26.89 8.85 2.77
N PRO A 864 27.68 8.06 3.52
CA PRO A 864 29.00 8.50 3.99
C PRO A 864 29.98 8.90 2.89
N SER A 865 29.96 8.22 1.73
CA SER A 865 30.82 8.56 0.60
C SER A 865 30.42 9.90 -0.05
N GLU A 866 29.13 10.15 -0.23
CA GLU A 866 28.59 11.42 -0.73
C GLU A 866 28.88 12.57 0.22
N VAL A 867 28.62 12.41 1.52
CA VAL A 867 28.89 13.44 2.54
C VAL A 867 30.39 13.76 2.60
N LYS A 868 31.25 12.75 2.51
CA LYS A 868 32.70 12.95 2.45
C LYS A 868 33.12 13.70 1.18
N PHE A 869 32.52 13.38 0.04
CA PHE A 869 32.79 14.06 -1.22
C PHE A 869 32.34 15.53 -1.18
N ILE A 870 31.14 15.84 -0.67
CA ILE A 870 30.64 17.22 -0.52
C ILE A 870 31.57 18.05 0.38
N LYS A 871 32.05 17.48 1.49
CA LYS A 871 33.01 18.17 2.37
C LYS A 871 34.34 18.44 1.68
N ALA A 872 34.85 17.47 0.89
CA ALA A 872 36.05 17.66 0.10
C ALA A 872 35.85 18.75 -0.97
N LEU A 873 34.69 18.77 -1.62
CA LEU A 873 34.30 19.79 -2.61
C LEU A 873 34.23 21.19 -2.00
N ASP A 874 33.57 21.35 -0.85
CA ASP A 874 33.50 22.65 -0.16
C ASP A 874 34.89 23.18 0.20
N ALA A 875 35.75 22.32 0.76
CA ALA A 875 37.12 22.70 1.10
C ALA A 875 37.94 23.10 -0.14
N PHE A 876 37.81 22.33 -1.23
CA PHE A 876 38.49 22.61 -2.49
C PHE A 876 38.06 23.95 -3.09
N VAL A 877 36.75 24.17 -3.25
CA VAL A 877 36.19 25.39 -3.84
C VAL A 877 36.63 26.62 -3.04
N LYS A 878 36.63 26.55 -1.70
CA LYS A 878 37.12 27.65 -0.84
C LYS A 878 38.60 27.94 -1.03
N SER A 879 39.42 26.91 -1.20
CA SER A 879 40.88 27.07 -1.38
C SER A 879 41.29 27.52 -2.78
N LYS A 880 40.44 27.26 -3.79
CA LYS A 880 40.75 27.41 -5.22
C LYS A 880 39.78 28.30 -5.99
N ASP A 881 38.92 29.05 -5.30
CA ASP A 881 37.86 29.90 -5.89
C ASP A 881 38.36 30.76 -7.07
N LYS A 882 39.51 31.44 -6.89
CA LYS A 882 40.10 32.27 -7.93
C LYS A 882 40.52 31.47 -9.17
N GLU A 883 41.16 30.31 -8.98
CA GLU A 883 41.61 29.45 -10.07
C GLU A 883 40.42 28.87 -10.86
N ILE A 884 39.32 28.54 -10.17
CA ILE A 884 38.09 28.06 -10.80
C ILE A 884 37.44 29.15 -11.65
N LYS A 885 37.35 30.38 -11.12
CA LYS A 885 36.80 31.56 -11.83
C LYS A 885 37.64 31.99 -13.03
N ASP A 886 38.97 31.82 -12.97
CA ASP A 886 39.85 32.08 -14.12
C ASP A 886 39.71 30.99 -15.21
N LYS A 887 39.34 29.76 -14.81
CA LYS A 887 39.21 28.61 -15.70
C LYS A 887 37.85 28.55 -16.40
N TYR A 888 36.76 28.87 -15.72
CA TYR A 888 35.39 28.75 -16.23
C TYR A 888 34.58 30.03 -16.00
N ASP A 889 33.72 30.39 -16.97
CA ASP A 889 32.82 31.54 -16.85
C ASP A 889 31.75 31.28 -15.78
N TRP A 890 31.31 30.04 -15.68
CA TRP A 890 30.44 29.54 -14.63
C TRP A 890 30.54 28.01 -14.53
N TRP A 891 30.17 27.49 -13.36
CA TRP A 891 30.00 26.07 -13.15
C TRP A 891 28.85 25.79 -12.19
N LYS A 892 28.26 24.60 -12.31
CA LYS A 892 27.16 24.12 -11.48
C LYS A 892 27.35 22.64 -11.16
N PHE A 893 26.70 22.18 -10.10
CA PHE A 893 26.59 20.75 -9.83
C PHE A 893 25.27 20.39 -9.14
N SER A 894 24.92 19.12 -9.17
CA SER A 894 23.83 18.56 -8.38
C SER A 894 24.25 17.21 -7.81
N VAL A 895 23.83 16.95 -6.59
CA VAL A 895 23.68 15.59 -6.08
C VAL A 895 22.50 14.94 -6.79
N LEU A 896 22.58 13.65 -7.11
CA LEU A 896 21.52 12.88 -7.74
C LEU A 896 21.07 11.78 -6.80
N ASN A 897 19.78 11.50 -6.79
CA ASN A 897 19.21 10.39 -6.05
C ASN A 897 18.83 9.24 -6.99
N GLU A 898 19.43 8.07 -6.77
CA GLU A 898 19.26 6.91 -7.65
C GLU A 898 17.82 6.37 -7.78
N HIS A 899 16.92 6.76 -6.87
CA HIS A 899 15.52 6.30 -6.87
C HIS A 899 14.53 7.37 -7.32
N ARG A 900 14.86 8.65 -7.19
CA ARG A 900 13.91 9.76 -7.42
C ARG A 900 14.19 10.56 -8.69
N ASP A 901 15.44 10.58 -9.13
CA ASP A 901 15.87 11.32 -10.31
C ASP A 901 15.98 10.41 -11.54
N SER A 902 15.78 10.99 -12.73
CA SER A 902 15.70 10.23 -13.99
C SER A 902 16.94 10.37 -14.88
N ILE A 903 18.03 10.98 -14.38
CA ILE A 903 19.31 11.08 -15.09
C ILE A 903 20.09 9.77 -14.93
N TYR A 904 20.52 9.18 -16.05
CA TYR A 904 21.30 7.95 -16.06
C TYR A 904 22.19 7.82 -17.31
N ILE A 905 23.10 6.86 -17.30
CA ILE A 905 23.91 6.40 -18.43
C ILE A 905 23.54 4.93 -18.70
N PRO A 906 23.09 4.55 -19.89
CA PRO A 906 22.79 3.15 -20.18
C PRO A 906 24.08 2.34 -20.25
N TYR A 907 24.04 1.13 -19.71
CA TYR A 907 25.10 0.14 -19.86
C TYR A 907 24.50 -1.25 -19.99
N PHE A 908 25.30 -2.18 -20.51
CA PHE A 908 24.88 -3.56 -20.71
C PHE A 908 25.55 -4.46 -19.69
N ASP A 909 24.76 -5.24 -18.97
CA ASP A 909 25.24 -6.21 -17.98
C ASP A 909 24.34 -7.44 -17.97
N PHE A 910 24.93 -8.63 -17.87
CA PHE A 910 24.24 -9.93 -17.89
C PHE A 910 23.09 -10.09 -18.91
N ASN A 911 23.28 -9.61 -20.13
CA ASN A 911 22.28 -9.69 -21.21
C ASN A 911 21.06 -8.77 -21.06
N ASP A 912 21.16 -7.69 -20.27
CA ASP A 912 20.08 -6.71 -20.09
C ASP A 912 20.56 -5.23 -20.13
N ASN A 913 19.63 -4.32 -20.44
CA ASN A 913 19.81 -2.87 -20.44
C ASN A 913 19.72 -2.33 -19.02
N GLN A 914 20.86 -1.99 -18.43
CA GLN A 914 20.93 -1.41 -17.10
C GLN A 914 21.10 0.11 -17.18
N ARG A 915 20.72 0.81 -16.11
CA ARG A 915 20.83 2.26 -15.99
C ARG A 915 21.81 2.60 -14.89
N PHE A 916 23.00 3.08 -15.26
CA PHE A 916 23.96 3.61 -14.31
C PHE A 916 23.50 5.01 -13.89
N ARG A 917 23.18 5.20 -12.61
CA ARG A 917 22.84 6.50 -12.03
C ARG A 917 24.02 6.97 -11.17
N PRO A 918 24.84 7.92 -11.65
CA PRO A 918 25.93 8.50 -10.86
C PRO A 918 25.37 9.33 -9.70
N ASP A 919 26.13 9.42 -8.60
CA ASP A 919 25.69 10.15 -7.41
C ASP A 919 25.76 11.69 -7.60
N PHE A 920 26.57 12.18 -8.55
CA PHE A 920 26.72 13.61 -8.84
C PHE A 920 26.82 13.88 -10.34
N ILE A 921 26.38 15.08 -10.74
CA ILE A 921 26.58 15.66 -12.06
C ILE A 921 27.11 17.09 -11.93
N PHE A 922 28.09 17.44 -12.75
CA PHE A 922 28.69 18.76 -12.85
C PHE A 922 28.55 19.32 -14.26
N TRP A 923 28.41 20.64 -14.36
CA TRP A 923 28.39 21.40 -15.60
C TRP A 923 29.40 22.52 -15.51
N PHE A 924 30.32 22.59 -16.47
CA PHE A 924 31.32 23.65 -16.59
C PHE A 924 31.19 24.32 -17.95
N CYS A 925 31.30 25.64 -18.00
CA CYS A 925 31.25 26.37 -19.25
C CYS A 925 32.36 27.43 -19.33
N LYS A 926 33.05 27.47 -20.47
CA LYS A 926 34.00 28.52 -20.84
C LYS A 926 33.80 28.86 -22.31
N ASP A 927 33.40 30.09 -22.61
CA ASP A 927 33.05 30.56 -23.95
C ASP A 927 32.01 29.64 -24.63
N LYS A 928 32.44 28.79 -25.57
CA LYS A 928 31.61 27.80 -26.27
C LYS A 928 31.93 26.36 -25.87
N ASP A 929 32.90 26.13 -25.00
CA ASP A 929 33.24 24.81 -24.51
C ASP A 929 32.40 24.50 -23.26
N TYR A 930 31.65 23.39 -23.33
CA TYR A 930 30.72 22.95 -22.30
C TYR A 930 31.07 21.53 -21.87
N ARG A 931 31.34 21.33 -20.59
CA ARG A 931 31.81 20.04 -20.07
C ARG A 931 30.85 19.52 -19.01
N ILE A 932 30.33 18.32 -19.21
CA ILE A 932 29.51 17.58 -18.24
C ILE A 932 30.41 16.56 -17.56
N VAL A 933 30.43 16.51 -16.23
CA VAL A 933 31.19 15.49 -15.50
C VAL A 933 30.26 14.74 -14.56
N PHE A 934 30.11 13.44 -14.81
CA PHE A 934 29.46 12.53 -13.87
C PHE A 934 30.46 12.06 -12.83
N VAL A 935 30.13 12.20 -11.55
CA VAL A 935 31.01 11.76 -10.46
C VAL A 935 30.27 10.76 -9.59
N ASP A 936 30.95 9.67 -9.25
CA ASP A 936 30.38 8.57 -8.50
C ASP A 936 31.34 8.14 -7.37
N PRO A 937 31.14 8.63 -6.12
CA PRO A 937 31.96 8.26 -4.96
C PRO A 937 31.71 6.83 -4.51
N LYS A 938 32.39 5.86 -5.14
CA LYS A 938 32.24 4.42 -4.85
C LYS A 938 33.33 3.87 -3.93
N SER A 939 32.98 2.81 -3.19
CA SER A 939 33.94 1.89 -2.60
C SER A 939 34.29 0.78 -3.61
N TYR A 940 35.46 0.16 -3.48
CA TYR A 940 35.95 -0.92 -4.37
C TYR A 940 35.05 -2.19 -4.39
N GLN A 941 33.97 -2.23 -3.61
CA GLN A 941 33.10 -3.38 -3.41
C GLN A 941 31.97 -3.52 -4.46
N ASP A 942 31.74 -2.50 -5.29
CA ASP A 942 30.76 -2.58 -6.39
C ASP A 942 31.29 -3.46 -7.52
N THR A 943 30.82 -4.69 -7.66
CA THR A 943 31.30 -5.65 -8.67
C THR A 943 30.95 -5.24 -10.11
N LYS A 944 30.11 -4.22 -10.33
CA LYS A 944 29.59 -3.80 -11.65
C LYS A 944 30.26 -2.55 -12.22
N TRP A 945 31.24 -1.96 -11.52
CA TRP A 945 31.87 -0.69 -11.93
C TRP A 945 32.48 -0.76 -13.35
N VAL A 946 33.03 -1.92 -13.75
CA VAL A 946 33.61 -2.14 -15.08
C VAL A 946 32.56 -2.00 -16.17
N ALA A 947 31.39 -2.63 -15.99
CA ALA A 947 30.31 -2.60 -16.98
C ALA A 947 29.74 -1.18 -17.14
N LYS A 948 29.63 -0.43 -16.02
CA LYS A 948 29.22 0.98 -16.01
C LYS A 948 30.21 1.87 -16.78
N ALA A 949 31.51 1.72 -16.50
CA ALA A 949 32.57 2.46 -17.19
C ALA A 949 32.63 2.11 -18.69
N GLU A 950 32.38 0.86 -19.06
CA GLU A 950 32.32 0.42 -20.45
C GLU A 950 31.10 0.99 -21.19
N GLY A 951 29.92 1.01 -20.56
CA GLY A 951 28.73 1.65 -21.11
C GLY A 951 28.97 3.14 -21.39
N PHE A 952 29.54 3.84 -20.41
CA PHE A 952 29.98 5.22 -20.59
C PHE A 952 30.99 5.37 -21.73
N ARG A 953 32.01 4.50 -21.77
CA ARG A 953 33.06 4.53 -22.79
C ARG A 953 32.50 4.43 -24.20
N LYS A 954 31.58 3.49 -24.43
CA LYS A 954 30.94 3.30 -25.74
C LYS A 954 30.17 4.53 -26.21
N ILE A 955 29.53 5.24 -25.28
CA ILE A 955 28.64 6.35 -25.62
C ILE A 955 29.42 7.65 -25.76
N PHE A 956 30.31 7.98 -24.81
CA PHE A 956 30.85 9.34 -24.65
C PHE A 956 32.38 9.45 -24.77
N LYS A 957 33.16 8.41 -24.48
CA LYS A 957 34.63 8.54 -24.47
C LYS A 957 35.15 8.90 -25.87
N ASP A 958 36.07 9.87 -25.91
CA ASP A 958 36.72 10.38 -27.12
C ASP A 958 35.73 10.96 -28.16
N LYS A 959 34.53 11.40 -27.72
CA LYS A 959 33.53 12.05 -28.58
C LYS A 959 33.24 13.48 -28.13
N GLU A 960 33.08 14.35 -29.12
CA GLU A 960 32.59 15.73 -28.94
C GLU A 960 31.21 15.87 -29.59
N PHE A 961 30.32 16.62 -28.95
CA PHE A 961 28.96 16.86 -29.43
C PHE A 961 28.71 18.35 -29.60
N ILE A 962 27.68 18.71 -30.37
CA ILE A 962 27.29 20.10 -30.58
C ILE A 962 25.85 20.30 -30.11
N TYR A 963 25.63 21.26 -29.21
CA TYR A 963 24.29 21.64 -28.75
C TYR A 963 24.15 23.17 -28.73
N LYS A 964 23.20 23.71 -29.50
CA LYS A 964 22.94 25.17 -29.62
C LYS A 964 24.21 26.04 -29.79
N GLY A 965 25.24 25.52 -30.47
CA GLY A 965 26.52 26.20 -30.71
C GLY A 965 27.60 26.00 -29.64
N TYR A 966 27.33 25.26 -28.57
CA TYR A 966 28.31 24.79 -27.60
C TYR A 966 28.95 23.47 -28.06
N ARG A 967 30.25 23.32 -27.82
CA ARG A 967 30.99 22.06 -27.92
C ARG A 967 30.88 21.33 -26.60
N VAL A 968 30.08 20.27 -26.58
CA VAL A 968 29.77 19.49 -25.37
C VAL A 968 30.68 18.27 -25.28
N THR A 969 31.40 18.15 -24.16
CA THR A 969 32.15 16.94 -23.78
C THR A 969 31.56 16.35 -22.49
N VAL A 970 31.63 15.03 -22.35
CA VAL A 970 31.12 14.33 -21.17
C VAL A 970 32.23 13.45 -20.60
N ASP A 971 32.44 13.54 -19.30
CA ASP A 971 33.41 12.76 -18.54
C ASP A 971 32.75 11.95 -17.42
N LEU A 972 33.40 10.86 -17.01
CA LEU A 972 33.03 10.05 -15.85
C LEU A 972 34.22 9.96 -14.90
N LYS A 973 33.98 10.21 -13.60
CA LYS A 973 34.97 10.11 -12.53
C LYS A 973 34.44 9.23 -11.39
N LEU A 974 35.04 8.06 -11.22
CA LEU A 974 34.83 7.17 -10.08
C LEU A 974 35.73 7.66 -8.94
N PHE A 975 35.14 8.27 -7.91
CA PHE A 975 35.89 8.97 -6.87
C PHE A 975 36.25 8.03 -5.70
N GLY A 976 37.50 7.58 -5.65
CA GLY A 976 38.01 6.61 -4.66
C GLY A 976 39.38 6.03 -5.04
N LYS A 977 39.93 5.15 -4.19
CA LYS A 977 41.19 4.45 -4.49
C LYS A 977 40.94 3.30 -5.48
N PRO A 978 41.62 3.26 -6.65
CA PRO A 978 41.47 2.18 -7.60
C PRO A 978 41.98 0.84 -7.02
N GLY A 979 41.23 -0.25 -7.22
CA GLY A 979 41.69 -1.61 -6.91
C GLY A 979 42.75 -2.11 -7.90
N PHE A 980 43.40 -3.23 -7.58
CA PHE A 980 44.42 -3.88 -8.43
C PHE A 980 43.90 -4.29 -9.83
N GLU A 981 42.58 -4.39 -10.01
CA GLU A 981 41.91 -4.84 -11.25
C GLU A 981 41.57 -3.70 -12.24
N ALA A 982 42.01 -2.46 -12.00
CA ALA A 982 41.57 -1.30 -12.79
C ALA A 982 41.95 -1.33 -14.29
N GLY A 983 43.05 -2.01 -14.65
CA GLY A 983 43.45 -2.29 -16.04
C GLY A 983 43.27 -1.10 -17.02
N LEU A 984 42.49 -1.32 -18.08
CA LEU A 984 42.16 -0.35 -19.15
C LEU A 984 41.23 0.80 -18.72
N TYR A 985 40.65 0.72 -17.52
CA TYR A 985 39.67 1.69 -17.00
C TYR A 985 40.27 2.59 -15.90
N LYS A 986 41.59 2.57 -15.73
CA LYS A 986 42.30 3.38 -14.72
C LYS A 986 42.04 4.89 -14.87
N ASP A 987 41.84 5.37 -16.10
CA ASP A 987 41.60 6.78 -16.40
C ASP A 987 40.28 7.34 -15.83
N PHE A 988 39.33 6.45 -15.49
CA PHE A 988 38.06 6.82 -14.87
C PHE A 988 38.17 7.01 -13.35
N TRP A 989 39.22 6.49 -12.70
CA TRP A 989 39.39 6.54 -11.25
C TRP A 989 40.20 7.76 -10.81
N THR A 990 39.78 8.39 -9.73
CA THR A 990 40.56 9.44 -9.05
C THR A 990 40.24 9.48 -7.56
N ASP A 991 41.24 9.75 -6.73
CA ASP A 991 41.06 10.12 -5.32
C ASP A 991 41.37 11.60 -5.05
N ASN A 992 41.74 12.34 -6.10
CA ASN A 992 41.99 13.77 -6.07
C ASN A 992 40.82 14.53 -6.71
N ILE A 993 40.29 15.54 -6.00
CA ILE A 993 39.18 16.35 -6.46
C ILE A 993 39.61 17.35 -7.56
N ASP A 994 40.87 17.78 -7.57
CA ASP A 994 41.43 18.69 -8.59
C ASP A 994 41.39 18.09 -10.01
N SER A 995 41.26 16.76 -10.14
CA SER A 995 41.23 16.05 -11.42
C SER A 995 39.83 15.97 -12.05
N ILE A 996 38.80 16.38 -11.29
CA ILE A 996 37.42 16.56 -11.73
C ILE A 996 37.33 17.94 -12.38
#